data_AF-A0A0R1K5Q5-F1
#
_entry.id   AF-A0A0R1K5Q5-F1
#
_cell.length_a   1.000
_cell.length_b   1.000
_cell.length_c   1.000
_cell.angle_alpha   90.00
_cell.angle_beta   90.00
_cell.angle_gamma   90.00
#
_symmetry.space_group_name_H-M   'P 1'
#
loop_
_entity.id
_entity.type
_entity.pdbx_description
1 polymer ?
#
loop_
_entity_poly.entity_id
_entity_poly.type
_entity_poly.pdbx_seq_one_letter_code
_entity_poly.pdbx_strand_id
1 'polypeptide(L)'
;MIKFDSYRVQDKDGVYDETLTCIDRDSLSNSIEMNKSDQIDFTAVNDESIGYQLLQNENYIIFDGQKYRIKQAEKDDEAYDLKRTVSATHIWFDCQYVYNYDKINGTKKLSASDLMSFIFDQNELGNHGFTWKVQGSTETATFTDYGEKSGLECINDCIEKFNLVVIANNKNITLIPLGKWQHKTDKSFRYIHDTPTFTANIDTTEIQNIARVYGKTNAPVTSPIGTAVGTISFMNGAPVVDDPNKPTNTVQTLPNGTKWVMDSKVVANGETWYRVSTNGWVNEKYIVFDKNGDIQPENHIITEVTGQGTIKTSTDSDKENTSSGNSLPIGNAVGTVSFVGGAPALSDPQKQDSIVNHLDNGTTWAINNKRVINDTIYYEVATNQWVDAKYISFDKDGNVKPEDHTINPVTGQGTVKAEETDSNSTKDSDDKTDESSDDDSDTTKSDSSDSKESNIVYVYDSPFTPQNKTGRTLSPSSQWRVSASVSDGAQGKSWYKVGTNEWVPQDQLDFSGKTDVSPGDVTPTESIIYDSPWTPQHEVGRKLSDGTQWKINGEITDGANGKTWYRVATNEWVCADNFVFTGDTDVEPTEVNKGDDDAAPDDHSTDYFQPFIIRDEKSISEWGERPGPAITNNDIEDPIEMRKYALSQMKTEPTVDITLTYSGDNELNIGDMIYCDIQPENFTTWVTVVSSKYNPLSYSNSYEINLNSTPQTLSDYELSIQTSLANARYNAAISLSNGSITNPWLTTKVGEV
;
A
#
# COMPACT_ATOMS: atom_id res chain seq x y z
N MET A 1 -1.38 18.39 70.90
CA MET A 1 0.03 18.63 70.54
C MET A 1 -0.02 19.02 69.07
N ILE A 2 0.10 20.31 68.77
CA ILE A 2 0.05 20.80 67.39
C ILE A 2 1.36 20.34 66.75
N LYS A 3 1.29 19.41 65.80
CA LYS A 3 2.43 19.05 64.95
C LYS A 3 2.66 20.27 64.07
N PHE A 4 3.75 20.99 64.27
CA PHE A 4 4.23 21.91 63.24
C PHE A 4 4.96 21.04 62.23
N ASP A 5 4.47 20.98 60.99
CA ASP A 5 5.17 20.27 59.93
C ASP A 5 6.50 20.97 59.67
N SER A 6 7.58 20.30 60.08
CA SER A 6 8.94 20.82 59.99
C SER A 6 9.56 20.41 58.68
N TYR A 7 10.07 21.37 57.92
CA TYR A 7 10.94 21.09 56.77
C TYR A 7 12.21 20.42 57.25
N ARG A 8 12.60 19.34 56.57
CA ARG A 8 13.87 18.65 56.83
C ARG A 8 14.69 18.59 55.56
N VAL A 9 16.00 18.58 55.71
CA VAL A 9 16.94 18.34 54.62
C VAL A 9 17.68 17.04 54.89
N GLN A 10 17.75 16.19 53.88
CA GLN A 10 18.41 14.90 53.92
C GLN A 10 19.43 14.84 52.78
N ASP A 11 20.63 14.33 53.05
CA ASP A 11 21.60 14.10 51.99
C ASP A 11 21.15 12.99 51.04
N LYS A 12 21.73 12.95 49.83
CA LYS A 12 21.35 11.96 48.81
C LYS A 12 21.45 10.49 49.28
N ASP A 13 22.36 10.20 50.22
CA ASP A 13 22.64 8.84 50.70
C ASP A 13 21.80 8.50 51.94
N GLY A 14 21.07 9.47 52.51
CA GLY A 14 20.23 9.30 53.70
C GLY A 14 21.02 9.13 55.01
N VAL A 15 22.29 9.52 55.03
CA VAL A 15 23.19 9.45 56.18
C VAL A 15 22.97 10.65 57.11
N TYR A 16 22.75 11.82 56.55
CA TYR A 16 22.51 13.06 57.29
C TYR A 16 21.09 13.54 57.03
N ASP A 17 20.38 13.86 58.11
CA ASP A 17 18.99 14.30 58.06
C ASP A 17 18.73 15.26 59.21
N GLU A 18 18.44 16.52 58.87
CA GLU A 18 18.36 17.63 59.81
C GLU A 18 17.10 18.48 59.58
N THR A 19 16.60 19.11 60.65
CA THR A 19 15.52 20.10 60.54
C THR A 19 16.06 21.40 59.95
N LEU A 20 15.36 21.95 58.96
CA LEU A 20 15.69 23.25 58.37
C LEU A 20 15.14 24.39 59.22
N THR A 21 16.03 25.08 59.94
CA THR A 21 15.73 26.28 60.74
C THR A 21 16.07 27.58 60.02
N CYS A 22 16.86 27.50 58.96
CA CYS A 22 17.46 28.62 58.25
C CYS A 22 16.59 29.24 57.14
N ILE A 23 15.36 28.74 56.95
CA ILE A 23 14.45 29.22 55.91
C ILE A 23 14.00 30.65 56.23
N ASP A 24 14.19 31.57 55.29
CA ASP A 24 13.53 32.86 55.31
C ASP A 24 12.02 32.63 55.09
N ARG A 25 11.24 32.81 56.15
CA ARG A 25 9.82 32.43 56.20
C ARG A 25 9.01 33.10 55.12
N ASP A 26 9.32 34.33 54.74
CA ASP A 26 8.54 35.09 53.76
C ASP A 26 8.82 34.63 52.31
N SER A 27 9.98 34.01 52.09
CA SER A 27 10.41 33.52 50.77
C SER A 27 9.86 32.14 50.40
N LEU A 28 9.35 31.39 51.38
CA LEU A 28 8.92 30.02 51.18
C LEU A 28 7.65 29.94 50.32
N SER A 29 7.70 29.08 49.31
CA SER A 29 6.60 28.84 48.39
C SER A 29 6.51 27.34 48.11
N ASN A 30 5.44 26.71 48.59
CA ASN A 30 5.02 25.40 48.10
C ASN A 30 4.08 25.62 46.93
N SER A 31 4.40 25.05 45.77
CA SER A 31 3.58 25.18 44.58
C SER A 31 3.36 23.84 43.89
N ILE A 32 2.14 23.58 43.49
CA ILE A 32 1.75 22.40 42.73
C ILE A 32 0.84 22.83 41.59
N GLU A 33 1.10 22.33 40.40
CA GLU A 33 0.27 22.48 39.20
C GLU A 33 0.05 21.09 38.59
N MET A 34 -1.24 20.74 38.44
CA MET A 34 -1.69 19.45 37.94
C MET A 34 -0.93 19.05 36.67
N ASN A 35 -0.34 17.85 36.69
CA ASN A 35 0.42 17.25 35.59
C ASN A 35 1.64 18.05 35.11
N LYS A 36 2.08 19.10 35.82
CA LYS A 36 3.13 20.00 35.32
C LYS A 36 4.22 20.32 36.33
N SER A 37 3.87 20.66 37.57
CA SER A 37 4.87 21.02 38.59
C SER A 37 4.43 20.60 40.00
N ASP A 38 5.43 20.33 40.85
CA ASP A 38 5.28 20.12 42.29
C ASP A 38 6.63 20.48 42.92
N GLN A 39 6.71 21.68 43.49
CA GLN A 39 7.96 22.37 43.81
C GLN A 39 7.89 23.09 45.15
N ILE A 40 9.04 23.11 45.82
CA ILE A 40 9.30 23.89 47.03
C ILE A 40 10.44 24.84 46.73
N ASP A 41 10.15 26.13 46.79
CA ASP A 41 11.13 27.21 46.60
C ASP A 41 11.27 28.01 47.89
N PHE A 42 12.51 28.37 48.24
CA PHE A 42 12.78 29.26 49.37
C PHE A 42 14.19 29.84 49.30
N THR A 43 14.39 30.91 50.05
CA THR A 43 15.71 31.45 50.39
C THR A 43 16.08 31.02 51.80
N ALA A 44 17.31 30.56 52.00
CA ALA A 44 17.87 30.24 53.31
C ALA A 44 18.99 31.21 53.68
N VAL A 45 19.04 31.61 54.95
CA VAL A 45 20.12 32.44 55.51
C VAL A 45 21.12 31.54 56.23
N ASN A 46 22.41 31.70 55.98
CA ASN A 46 23.43 30.88 56.63
C ASN A 46 23.45 31.10 58.15
N ASP A 47 23.00 30.10 58.89
CA ASP A 47 23.02 30.03 60.35
C ASP A 47 24.14 29.13 60.89
N GLU A 48 25.11 28.78 60.04
CA GLU A 48 26.20 27.82 60.30
C GLU A 48 25.72 26.39 60.64
N SER A 49 24.42 26.09 60.45
CA SER A 49 23.87 24.77 60.73
C SER A 49 24.26 23.72 59.67
N ILE A 50 24.22 22.45 60.08
CA ILE A 50 24.33 21.32 59.15
C ILE A 50 23.19 21.40 58.12
N GLY A 51 21.99 21.81 58.53
CA GLY A 51 20.85 22.01 57.64
C GLY A 51 21.17 22.94 56.48
N TYR A 52 21.77 24.11 56.74
CA TYR A 52 22.18 25.03 55.69
C TYR A 52 23.26 24.43 54.76
N GLN A 53 24.23 23.69 55.33
CA GLN A 53 25.28 23.04 54.52
C GLN A 53 24.75 21.92 53.63
N LEU A 54 23.68 21.25 54.04
CA LEU A 54 23.02 20.19 53.27
C LEU A 54 22.16 20.70 52.11
N LEU A 55 21.92 22.01 51.99
CA LEU A 55 21.15 22.60 50.87
C LEU A 55 21.93 22.59 49.55
N GLN A 56 22.24 21.41 49.01
CA GLN A 56 23.02 21.22 47.78
C GLN A 56 22.18 20.51 46.73
N ASN A 57 22.53 20.70 45.46
CA ASN A 57 21.92 19.96 44.36
C ASN A 57 21.96 18.45 44.65
N GLU A 58 20.88 17.76 44.30
CA GLU A 58 20.64 16.32 44.47
C GLU A 58 20.34 15.85 45.90
N ASN A 59 20.49 16.69 46.93
CA ASN A 59 19.96 16.40 48.26
C ASN A 59 18.44 16.59 48.30
N TYR A 60 17.80 16.12 49.37
CA TYR A 60 16.35 16.08 49.49
C TYR A 60 15.82 17.07 50.52
N ILE A 61 14.74 17.77 50.18
CA ILE A 61 13.83 18.41 51.13
C ILE A 61 12.71 17.41 51.44
N ILE A 62 12.40 17.23 52.71
CA ILE A 62 11.30 16.38 53.17
C ILE A 62 10.25 17.27 53.83
N PHE A 63 9.04 17.22 53.28
CA PHE A 63 7.88 17.99 53.77
C PHE A 63 6.63 17.11 53.68
N ASP A 64 5.86 17.04 54.77
CA ASP A 64 4.66 16.18 54.92
C ASP A 64 4.85 14.72 54.43
N GLY A 65 6.03 14.14 54.71
CA GLY A 65 6.37 12.78 54.29
C GLY A 65 6.65 12.60 52.78
N GLN A 66 6.54 13.67 51.99
CA GLN A 66 6.96 13.71 50.59
C GLN A 66 8.42 14.17 50.48
N LYS A 67 9.13 13.62 49.49
CA LYS A 67 10.51 14.00 49.18
C LYS A 67 10.54 14.87 47.94
N TYR A 68 11.37 15.91 48.00
CA TYR A 68 11.65 16.85 46.93
C TYR A 68 13.15 16.89 46.71
N ARG A 69 13.61 16.67 45.49
CA ARG A 69 15.02 16.72 45.14
C ARG A 69 15.41 18.15 44.81
N ILE A 70 16.44 18.67 45.47
CA ILE A 70 17.02 19.98 45.18
C ILE A 70 17.64 19.95 43.79
N LYS A 71 17.13 20.75 42.86
CA LYS A 71 17.66 20.89 41.50
C LYS A 71 18.50 22.15 41.33
N GLN A 72 18.19 23.18 42.11
CA GLN A 72 18.95 24.41 42.15
C GLN A 72 19.22 24.82 43.61
N ALA A 73 20.45 25.22 43.89
CA ALA A 73 20.91 25.68 45.18
C ALA A 73 21.96 26.78 44.97
N GLU A 74 21.49 27.97 44.65
CA GLU A 74 22.30 29.11 44.21
C GLU A 74 22.73 29.94 45.42
N LYS A 75 24.03 30.20 45.55
CA LYS A 75 24.55 31.09 46.59
C LYS A 75 24.48 32.53 46.10
N ASP A 76 23.93 33.40 46.94
CA ASP A 76 23.99 34.84 46.75
C ASP A 76 25.13 35.39 47.61
N ASP A 77 26.23 35.79 46.94
CA ASP A 77 27.46 36.29 47.56
C ASP A 77 27.58 37.83 47.45
N GLU A 78 26.54 38.56 46.97
CA GLU A 78 26.66 39.99 46.63
C GLU A 78 26.64 40.95 47.84
N ALA A 79 26.30 40.48 49.02
CA ALA A 79 26.38 41.24 50.27
C ALA A 79 26.85 40.33 51.40
N TYR A 80 27.31 40.88 52.53
CA TYR A 80 27.71 40.12 53.73
C TYR A 80 26.62 39.17 54.30
N ASP A 81 25.43 39.13 53.67
CA ASP A 81 24.35 38.19 53.91
C ASP A 81 24.58 36.90 53.10
N LEU A 82 25.16 35.89 53.72
CA LEU A 82 25.34 34.55 53.13
C LEU A 82 23.97 33.87 52.92
N LYS A 83 23.34 34.07 51.76
CA LYS A 83 22.04 33.48 51.41
C LYS A 83 22.16 32.38 50.38
N ARG A 84 21.17 31.48 50.35
CA ARG A 84 21.04 30.45 49.33
C ARG A 84 19.61 30.34 48.83
N THR A 85 19.40 30.51 47.54
CA THR A 85 18.12 30.27 46.89
C THR A 85 18.03 28.81 46.48
N VAL A 86 16.99 28.11 46.93
CA VAL A 86 16.80 26.68 46.73
C VAL A 86 15.50 26.46 45.96
N SER A 87 15.58 25.66 44.91
CA SER A 87 14.42 25.11 44.20
C SER A 87 14.50 23.59 44.21
N ALA A 88 13.50 22.96 44.82
CA ALA A 88 13.38 21.51 44.95
C ALA A 88 12.11 21.00 44.28
N THR A 89 12.24 19.99 43.42
CA THR A 89 11.13 19.39 42.67
C THR A 89 10.78 18.03 43.24
N HIS A 90 9.49 17.69 43.32
CA HIS A 90 9.05 16.41 43.88
C HIS A 90 9.72 15.23 43.17
N ILE A 91 10.11 14.19 43.92
CA ILE A 91 10.89 13.07 43.38
C ILE A 91 10.13 12.20 42.36
N TRP A 92 8.84 12.44 42.15
CA TRP A 92 8.07 11.71 41.14
C TRP A 92 8.57 12.05 39.73
N PHE A 93 9.05 13.28 39.51
CA PHE A 93 9.66 13.70 38.25
C PHE A 93 10.99 12.99 37.93
N ASP A 94 11.63 12.35 38.91
CA ASP A 94 12.80 11.50 38.65
C ASP A 94 12.45 10.27 37.78
N CYS A 95 11.16 10.02 37.51
CA CYS A 95 10.75 9.02 36.51
C CYS A 95 11.29 9.32 35.10
N GLN A 96 11.74 10.56 34.83
CA GLN A 96 12.48 10.89 33.62
C GLN A 96 13.77 10.07 33.44
N TYR A 97 14.32 9.53 34.54
CA TYR A 97 15.51 8.68 34.51
C TYR A 97 15.17 7.19 34.35
N VAL A 98 13.90 6.80 34.41
CA VAL A 98 13.44 5.50 33.91
C VAL A 98 13.38 5.61 32.40
N TYR A 99 14.13 4.77 31.68
CA TYR A 99 14.21 4.88 30.23
C TYR A 99 14.14 3.50 29.60
N ASN A 100 13.33 3.36 28.55
CA ASN A 100 13.30 2.17 27.72
C ASN A 100 13.85 2.48 26.33
N TYR A 101 14.92 1.79 25.93
CA TYR A 101 15.53 1.90 24.60
C TYR A 101 14.84 1.02 23.56
N ASP A 102 13.99 0.09 23.99
CA ASP A 102 13.23 -0.74 23.06
C ASP A 102 12.04 0.03 22.50
N LYS A 103 11.55 -0.47 21.36
CA LYS A 103 10.33 0.01 20.70
C LYS A 103 9.40 -1.11 20.32
N ILE A 104 8.11 -0.84 20.46
CA ILE A 104 7.02 -1.64 19.93
C ILE A 104 6.88 -1.32 18.45
N ASN A 105 7.41 -2.18 17.59
CA ASN A 105 7.38 -1.95 16.14
C ASN A 105 5.98 -2.10 15.55
N GLY A 106 5.68 -1.24 14.58
CA GLY A 106 4.42 -1.20 13.85
C GLY A 106 3.27 -0.59 14.63
N THR A 107 2.11 -0.54 13.99
CA THR A 107 0.91 0.09 14.54
C THR A 107 0.21 -0.84 15.51
N LYS A 108 0.02 -0.39 16.76
CA LYS A 108 -0.63 -1.14 17.84
C LYS A 108 -1.66 -0.26 18.56
N LYS A 109 -2.75 -0.89 19.00
CA LYS A 109 -3.68 -0.30 19.95
C LYS A 109 -3.19 -0.59 21.36
N LEU A 110 -2.83 0.43 22.11
CA LEU A 110 -2.26 0.35 23.44
C LEU A 110 -3.10 1.17 24.42
N SER A 111 -3.30 0.65 25.62
CA SER A 111 -3.89 1.37 26.75
C SER A 111 -2.81 2.09 27.57
N ALA A 112 -3.21 2.99 28.48
CA ALA A 112 -2.27 3.63 29.40
C ALA A 112 -1.49 2.61 30.24
N SER A 113 -2.13 1.48 30.60
CA SER A 113 -1.45 0.40 31.35
C SER A 113 -0.40 -0.30 30.49
N ASP A 114 -0.64 -0.46 29.19
CA ASP A 114 0.33 -1.06 28.27
C ASP A 114 1.54 -0.15 28.09
N LEU A 115 1.34 1.17 27.95
CA LEU A 115 2.44 2.14 27.87
C LEU A 115 3.27 2.14 29.15
N MET A 116 2.60 2.24 30.31
CA MET A 116 3.27 2.24 31.61
C MET A 116 4.03 0.94 31.85
N SER A 117 3.45 -0.22 31.53
CA SER A 117 4.15 -1.49 31.70
C SER A 117 5.34 -1.62 30.74
N PHE A 118 5.19 -1.18 29.49
CA PHE A 118 6.27 -1.20 28.52
C PHE A 118 7.47 -0.36 28.98
N ILE A 119 7.23 0.85 29.49
CA ILE A 119 8.31 1.75 29.89
C ILE A 119 8.85 1.45 31.29
N PHE A 120 8.00 1.14 32.27
CA PHE A 120 8.42 0.95 33.67
C PHE A 120 8.77 -0.49 34.03
N ASP A 121 8.20 -1.51 33.36
CA ASP A 121 8.39 -2.91 33.74
C ASP A 121 9.23 -3.70 32.74
N GLN A 122 9.13 -3.37 31.44
CA GLN A 122 9.77 -4.12 30.35
C GLN A 122 11.07 -3.48 29.83
N ASN A 123 11.66 -2.56 30.60
CA ASN A 123 12.94 -1.94 30.26
C ASN A 123 14.11 -2.69 30.88
N GLU A 124 15.29 -2.60 30.25
CA GLU A 124 16.51 -3.29 30.72
C GLU A 124 17.21 -2.57 31.89
N LEU A 125 17.00 -1.27 32.06
CA LEU A 125 17.68 -0.45 33.08
C LEU A 125 17.07 -0.55 34.48
N GLY A 126 15.87 -1.13 34.58
CA GLY A 126 15.05 -1.15 35.77
C GLY A 126 14.28 0.16 36.01
N ASN A 127 13.34 0.08 36.95
CA ASN A 127 12.37 1.14 37.21
C ASN A 127 12.81 2.18 38.26
N HIS A 128 14.08 2.21 38.67
CA HIS A 128 14.60 3.12 39.70
C HIS A 128 13.78 3.16 41.02
N GLY A 129 13.09 2.07 41.37
CA GLY A 129 12.25 1.96 42.55
C GLY A 129 10.88 2.64 42.43
N PHE A 130 10.46 2.96 41.21
CA PHE A 130 9.11 3.45 40.93
C PHE A 130 8.11 2.30 40.94
N THR A 131 6.92 2.58 41.48
CA THR A 131 5.74 1.73 41.29
C THR A 131 4.65 2.56 40.66
N TRP A 132 3.77 1.93 39.91
CA TRP A 132 2.72 2.63 39.20
C TRP A 132 1.40 1.85 39.26
N LYS A 133 0.29 2.57 39.13
CA LYS A 133 -1.04 2.00 38.90
C LYS A 133 -1.89 2.94 38.05
N VAL A 134 -2.71 2.36 37.18
CA VAL A 134 -3.75 3.07 36.43
C VAL A 134 -5.10 2.75 37.06
N GLN A 135 -5.87 3.77 37.43
CA GLN A 135 -7.15 3.61 38.12
C GLN A 135 -8.31 3.40 37.14
N GLY A 136 -8.74 2.14 37.02
CA GLY A 136 -9.83 1.72 36.13
C GLY A 136 -9.32 1.27 34.76
N SER A 137 -10.25 1.00 33.84
CA SER A 137 -9.90 0.70 32.45
C SER A 137 -9.84 1.99 31.66
N THR A 138 -8.74 2.20 30.93
CA THR A 138 -8.65 3.24 29.90
C THR A 138 -9.02 2.64 28.56
N GLU A 139 -9.57 3.44 27.65
CA GLU A 139 -9.68 3.04 26.24
C GLU A 139 -8.27 2.88 25.63
N THR A 140 -8.18 2.18 24.51
CA THR A 140 -6.92 2.00 23.77
C THR A 140 -6.76 3.09 22.72
N ALA A 141 -5.57 3.66 22.59
CA ALA A 141 -5.21 4.56 21.51
C ALA A 141 -4.22 3.87 20.55
N THR A 142 -4.22 4.32 19.29
CA THR A 142 -3.31 3.78 18.27
C THR A 142 -1.97 4.49 18.35
N PHE A 143 -0.89 3.72 18.43
CA PHE A 143 0.50 4.18 18.38
C PHE A 143 1.27 3.41 17.32
N THR A 144 2.28 4.04 16.74
CA THR A 144 3.20 3.42 15.77
C THR A 144 4.61 3.60 16.27
N ASP A 145 5.39 2.51 16.22
CA ASP A 145 6.79 2.48 16.64
C ASP A 145 7.02 3.08 18.04
N TYR A 146 6.13 2.76 18.99
CA TYR A 146 6.13 3.35 20.33
C TYR A 146 7.29 2.83 21.19
N GLY A 147 8.17 3.71 21.63
CA GLY A 147 9.29 3.39 22.54
C GLY A 147 10.40 4.42 22.47
N GLU A 148 11.60 4.06 22.91
CA GLU A 148 12.77 4.97 22.96
C GLU A 148 12.47 6.25 23.77
N LYS A 149 11.78 6.09 24.91
CA LYS A 149 11.24 7.19 25.72
C LYS A 149 11.56 7.03 27.20
N SER A 150 11.57 8.17 27.88
CA SER A 150 11.63 8.23 29.34
C SER A 150 10.26 7.95 29.98
N GLY A 151 10.26 7.60 31.27
CA GLY A 151 9.05 7.43 32.07
C GLY A 151 8.23 8.72 32.16
N LEU A 152 8.87 9.89 32.14
CA LEU A 152 8.17 11.18 32.11
C LEU A 152 7.44 11.39 30.79
N GLU A 153 8.08 11.12 29.65
CA GLU A 153 7.44 11.18 28.33
C GLU A 153 6.29 10.19 28.21
N CYS A 154 6.46 8.97 28.74
CA CYS A 154 5.39 7.97 28.81
C CYS A 154 4.18 8.45 29.60
N ILE A 155 4.41 9.09 30.76
CA ILE A 155 3.33 9.64 31.59
C ILE A 155 2.64 10.81 30.86
N ASN A 156 3.40 11.67 30.18
CA ASN A 156 2.85 12.75 29.37
C ASN A 156 1.99 12.21 28.21
N ASP A 157 2.45 11.17 27.49
CA ASP A 157 1.64 10.48 26.49
C ASP A 157 0.33 9.95 27.12
N CYS A 158 0.40 9.42 28.35
CA CYS A 158 -0.77 8.92 29.06
C CYS A 158 -1.77 10.03 29.43
N ILE A 159 -1.26 11.19 29.87
CA ILE A 159 -2.06 12.38 30.16
C ILE A 159 -2.75 12.86 28.88
N GLU A 160 -1.99 13.04 27.81
CA GLU A 160 -2.48 13.60 26.55
C GLU A 160 -3.46 12.69 25.81
N LYS A 161 -3.17 11.38 25.74
CA LYS A 161 -3.97 10.44 24.94
C LYS A 161 -5.16 9.84 25.69
N PHE A 162 -5.11 9.79 27.02
CA PHE A 162 -6.17 9.16 27.83
C PHE A 162 -6.81 10.08 28.88
N ASN A 163 -6.47 11.38 28.87
CA ASN A 163 -7.01 12.40 29.79
C ASN A 163 -6.88 11.99 31.27
N LEU A 164 -5.64 11.63 31.65
CA LEU A 164 -5.30 11.16 33.00
C LEU A 164 -4.64 12.27 33.83
N VAL A 165 -4.78 12.14 35.15
CA VAL A 165 -4.15 12.98 36.17
C VAL A 165 -3.17 12.14 36.97
N VAL A 166 -1.97 12.69 37.17
CA VAL A 166 -0.91 12.07 37.95
C VAL A 166 -1.06 12.43 39.42
N ILE A 167 -1.16 11.41 40.28
CA ILE A 167 -1.07 11.55 41.73
C ILE A 167 0.09 10.70 42.21
N ALA A 168 1.11 11.36 42.77
CA ALA A 168 2.29 10.69 43.27
C ALA A 168 2.32 10.72 44.80
N ASN A 169 2.73 9.60 45.39
CA ASN A 169 3.24 9.55 46.75
C ASN A 169 4.68 9.06 46.67
N ASN A 170 5.64 9.99 46.76
CA ASN A 170 7.04 9.74 46.48
C ASN A 170 7.21 9.08 45.10
N LYS A 171 7.73 7.85 45.04
CA LYS A 171 7.92 7.09 43.78
C LYS A 171 6.73 6.19 43.41
N ASN A 172 5.61 6.29 44.13
CA ASN A 172 4.40 5.53 43.83
C ASN A 172 3.45 6.41 43.01
N ILE A 173 3.38 6.15 41.71
CA ILE A 173 2.62 6.95 40.74
C ILE A 173 1.24 6.33 40.54
N THR A 174 0.19 7.15 40.59
CA THR A 174 -1.18 6.76 40.30
C THR A 174 -1.71 7.62 39.17
N LEU A 175 -2.14 6.99 38.09
CA LEU A 175 -2.82 7.68 36.98
C LEU A 175 -4.34 7.51 37.14
N ILE A 176 -5.07 8.61 37.24
CA ILE A 176 -6.52 8.62 37.47
C ILE A 176 -7.20 9.37 36.32
N PRO A 177 -8.26 8.82 35.69
CA PRO A 177 -9.05 9.58 34.73
C PRO A 177 -9.58 10.89 35.34
N LEU A 178 -9.46 12.01 34.61
CA LEU A 178 -9.78 13.35 35.11
C LEU A 178 -11.13 13.41 35.86
N GLY A 179 -12.20 12.88 35.27
CA GLY A 179 -13.54 12.89 35.87
C GLY A 179 -13.70 12.06 37.15
N LYS A 180 -12.78 11.13 37.46
CA LYS A 180 -12.74 10.39 38.73
C LYS A 180 -11.87 11.05 39.79
N TRP A 181 -10.90 11.86 39.36
CA TRP A 181 -10.05 12.65 40.25
C TRP A 181 -10.80 13.88 40.77
N GLN A 182 -11.60 14.50 39.89
CA GLN A 182 -12.50 15.59 40.23
C GLN A 182 -13.58 15.14 41.23
N HIS A 183 -13.72 15.88 42.32
CA HIS A 183 -14.77 15.62 43.29
C HIS A 183 -15.45 16.91 43.73
N LYS A 184 -16.79 16.90 43.69
CA LYS A 184 -17.61 18.04 44.11
C LYS A 184 -17.47 18.24 45.61
N THR A 185 -17.11 19.46 45.99
CA THR A 185 -17.08 19.89 47.39
C THR A 185 -18.30 20.74 47.70
N ASP A 186 -18.64 20.88 48.98
CA ASP A 186 -19.69 21.80 49.42
C ASP A 186 -19.18 23.26 49.51
N LYS A 187 -17.98 23.53 48.98
CA LYS A 187 -17.34 24.85 49.01
C LYS A 187 -17.81 25.68 47.81
N SER A 188 -18.03 26.97 48.05
CA SER A 188 -18.39 27.93 47.02
C SER A 188 -17.57 29.20 47.15
N PHE A 189 -17.19 29.80 46.03
CA PHE A 189 -16.63 31.15 45.98
C PHE A 189 -17.69 32.11 45.48
N ARG A 190 -17.92 33.18 46.26
CA ARG A 190 -18.70 34.33 45.78
C ARG A 190 -17.79 35.53 45.57
N TYR A 191 -17.76 36.03 44.34
CA TYR A 191 -17.02 37.25 43.98
C TYR A 191 -17.48 38.42 44.87
N ILE A 192 -16.53 39.21 45.40
CA ILE A 192 -16.70 40.31 46.39
C ILE A 192 -16.84 39.86 47.86
N HIS A 193 -17.15 38.58 48.14
CA HIS A 193 -17.26 38.07 49.52
C HIS A 193 -16.02 37.32 50.02
N ASP A 194 -15.50 36.38 49.22
CA ASP A 194 -14.47 35.43 49.67
C ASP A 194 -13.08 35.64 49.02
N THR A 195 -13.01 36.38 47.91
CA THR A 195 -11.81 36.55 47.08
C THR A 195 -11.68 37.99 46.57
N PRO A 196 -10.56 38.69 46.81
CA PRO A 196 -10.41 40.10 46.42
C PRO A 196 -10.20 40.32 44.92
N THR A 197 -9.81 39.30 44.15
CA THR A 197 -9.49 39.43 42.72
C THR A 197 -9.94 38.20 41.94
N PHE A 198 -10.70 38.41 40.86
CA PHE A 198 -11.03 37.40 39.86
C PHE A 198 -10.52 37.87 38.51
N THR A 199 -9.79 37.02 37.78
CA THR A 199 -9.42 37.28 36.39
C THR A 199 -9.71 36.03 35.57
N ALA A 200 -10.65 36.15 34.63
CA ALA A 200 -10.87 35.17 33.58
C ALA A 200 -10.19 35.65 32.30
N ASN A 201 -9.32 34.81 31.75
CA ASN A 201 -8.73 35.01 30.45
C ASN A 201 -9.20 33.88 29.52
N ILE A 202 -9.87 34.25 28.42
CA ILE A 202 -10.18 33.30 27.35
C ILE A 202 -9.12 33.46 26.29
N ASP A 203 -8.27 32.44 26.14
CA ASP A 203 -7.32 32.38 25.04
C ASP A 203 -7.92 31.59 23.87
N THR A 204 -8.18 32.31 22.78
CA THR A 204 -8.67 31.76 21.50
C THR A 204 -7.55 31.62 20.46
N THR A 205 -6.30 31.93 20.83
CA THR A 205 -5.15 31.99 19.90
C THR A 205 -4.85 30.65 19.26
N GLU A 206 -5.04 29.56 20.00
CA GLU A 206 -4.69 28.20 19.55
C GLU A 206 -5.86 27.45 18.89
N ILE A 207 -7.05 28.06 18.75
CA ILE A 207 -8.19 27.39 18.13
C ILE A 207 -7.87 27.02 16.68
N GLN A 208 -8.04 25.75 16.35
CA GLN A 208 -7.91 25.18 15.01
C GLN A 208 -9.06 24.22 14.77
N ASN A 209 -9.98 24.60 13.89
CA ASN A 209 -11.21 23.85 13.61
C ASN A 209 -11.34 23.39 12.15
N ILE A 210 -10.30 23.66 11.34
CA ILE A 210 -10.17 23.15 9.98
C ILE A 210 -8.73 22.65 9.78
N ALA A 211 -8.54 21.43 9.27
CA ALA A 211 -7.22 20.96 8.84
C ALA A 211 -7.34 20.04 7.63
N ARG A 212 -6.30 20.04 6.79
CA ARG A 212 -6.13 19.05 5.73
C ARG A 212 -5.48 17.80 6.29
N VAL A 213 -6.01 16.62 5.96
CA VAL A 213 -5.53 15.35 6.51
C VAL A 213 -4.85 14.49 5.44
N TYR A 214 -3.75 13.84 5.79
CA TYR A 214 -3.01 12.88 4.96
C TYR A 214 -2.94 11.52 5.66
N GLY A 215 -3.33 10.46 4.96
CA GLY A 215 -3.30 9.09 5.46
C GLY A 215 -2.03 8.34 5.12
N LYS A 216 -2.08 7.02 5.30
CA LYS A 216 -1.08 6.11 4.79
C LYS A 216 -0.92 6.27 3.29
N THR A 217 0.33 6.26 2.86
CA THR A 217 0.69 6.17 1.44
C THR A 217 0.96 4.72 1.10
N ASN A 218 0.51 4.29 -0.08
CA ASN A 218 0.73 2.92 -0.54
C ASN A 218 2.23 2.65 -0.66
N ALA A 219 2.64 1.46 -0.24
CA ALA A 219 3.90 0.90 -0.73
C ALA A 219 3.85 0.96 -2.26
N PRO A 220 4.98 1.29 -2.91
CA PRO A 220 5.01 1.50 -4.34
C PRO A 220 4.35 0.35 -5.08
N VAL A 221 3.20 0.62 -5.70
CA VAL A 221 2.53 -0.38 -6.50
C VAL A 221 3.39 -0.54 -7.74
N THR A 222 4.05 -1.69 -7.85
CA THR A 222 4.82 -1.99 -9.06
C THR A 222 3.82 -2.23 -10.18
N SER A 223 3.73 -1.30 -11.12
CA SER A 223 2.98 -1.55 -12.35
C SER A 223 3.86 -2.40 -13.26
N PRO A 224 3.37 -3.53 -13.79
CA PRO A 224 4.05 -4.23 -14.88
C PRO A 224 4.11 -3.29 -16.09
N ILE A 225 5.19 -3.38 -16.87
CA ILE A 225 5.41 -2.51 -18.05
C ILE A 225 5.63 -3.30 -19.35
N GLY A 226 5.30 -4.59 -19.34
CA GLY A 226 5.78 -5.54 -20.34
C GLY A 226 7.30 -5.75 -20.26
N THR A 227 7.90 -6.43 -21.24
CA THR A 227 9.36 -6.56 -21.40
C THR A 227 9.94 -5.28 -22.03
N ALA A 228 9.89 -4.17 -21.29
CA ALA A 228 10.50 -2.92 -21.73
C ALA A 228 12.03 -3.08 -21.82
N VAL A 229 12.65 -2.41 -22.79
CA VAL A 229 14.11 -2.42 -22.97
C VAL A 229 14.55 -0.98 -23.13
N GLY A 230 15.25 -0.45 -22.13
CA GLY A 230 15.76 0.92 -22.14
C GLY A 230 17.28 0.97 -22.31
N THR A 231 17.78 2.01 -22.98
CA THR A 231 19.21 2.31 -23.06
C THR A 231 19.59 3.34 -21.99
N ILE A 232 20.65 3.06 -21.22
CA ILE A 232 21.18 4.02 -20.24
C ILE A 232 21.84 5.20 -20.96
N SER A 233 21.41 6.42 -20.66
CA SER A 233 21.86 7.65 -21.34
C SER A 233 22.28 8.72 -20.33
N PHE A 234 23.36 8.46 -19.59
CA PHE A 234 23.97 9.41 -18.66
C PHE A 234 25.49 9.26 -18.63
N MET A 235 26.24 10.36 -18.64
CA MET A 235 27.70 10.36 -18.84
C MET A 235 28.48 9.48 -17.84
N ASN A 236 27.98 9.39 -16.60
CA ASN A 236 28.60 8.59 -15.53
C ASN A 236 27.89 7.24 -15.28
N GLY A 237 26.97 6.83 -16.16
CA GLY A 237 26.13 5.66 -15.95
C GLY A 237 24.95 5.91 -15.01
N ALA A 238 24.11 4.90 -14.81
CA ALA A 238 22.92 4.98 -13.97
C ALA A 238 23.10 4.25 -12.64
N PRO A 239 22.86 4.89 -11.48
CA PRO A 239 22.84 4.20 -10.20
C PRO A 239 21.63 3.27 -10.11
N VAL A 240 21.85 2.05 -9.65
CA VAL A 240 20.79 1.09 -9.29
C VAL A 240 20.64 1.11 -7.78
N VAL A 241 19.43 1.41 -7.30
CA VAL A 241 19.11 1.46 -5.87
C VAL A 241 18.29 0.25 -5.45
N ASP A 242 18.36 -0.12 -4.18
CA ASP A 242 17.56 -1.19 -3.59
C ASP A 242 16.14 -0.73 -3.23
N ASP A 243 16.00 0.51 -2.76
CA ASP A 243 14.73 1.12 -2.35
C ASP A 243 14.50 2.48 -3.04
N PRO A 244 13.54 2.58 -3.99
CA PRO A 244 13.15 3.85 -4.63
C PRO A 244 12.65 4.95 -3.68
N ASN A 245 12.08 4.58 -2.51
CA ASN A 245 11.64 5.57 -1.51
C ASN A 245 12.81 6.13 -0.70
N LYS A 246 13.91 5.38 -0.61
CA LYS A 246 15.14 5.75 0.10
C LYS A 246 16.36 5.53 -0.81
N PRO A 247 16.52 6.32 -1.90
CA PRO A 247 17.53 6.09 -2.95
C PRO A 247 18.94 6.50 -2.51
N THR A 248 19.38 5.99 -1.36
CA THR A 248 20.65 6.31 -0.70
C THR A 248 21.67 5.18 -0.86
N ASN A 249 21.21 3.94 -1.00
CA ASN A 249 22.07 2.78 -1.19
C ASN A 249 22.16 2.44 -2.68
N THR A 250 23.35 2.55 -3.26
CA THR A 250 23.62 2.16 -4.66
C THR A 250 24.22 0.77 -4.68
N VAL A 251 23.47 -0.19 -5.21
CA VAL A 251 23.84 -1.61 -5.25
C VAL A 251 24.75 -1.91 -6.44
N GLN A 252 24.59 -1.19 -7.55
CA GLN A 252 25.45 -1.27 -8.73
C GLN A 252 25.31 0.00 -9.59
N THR A 253 26.17 0.16 -10.60
CA THR A 253 26.08 1.27 -11.57
C THR A 253 26.11 0.71 -12.99
N LEU A 254 25.10 1.06 -13.78
CA LEU A 254 24.96 0.61 -15.17
C LEU A 254 25.73 1.55 -16.11
N PRO A 255 26.64 1.05 -16.96
CA PRO A 255 27.42 1.92 -17.85
C PRO A 255 26.57 2.64 -18.91
N ASN A 256 26.99 3.84 -19.30
CA ASN A 256 26.37 4.61 -20.38
C ASN A 256 26.34 3.81 -21.70
N GLY A 257 25.21 3.83 -22.40
CA GLY A 257 24.99 3.14 -23.67
C GLY A 257 24.64 1.65 -23.55
N THR A 258 24.54 1.10 -22.33
CA THR A 258 24.11 -0.29 -22.12
C THR A 258 22.59 -0.41 -22.15
N LYS A 259 22.08 -1.55 -22.66
CA LYS A 259 20.66 -1.86 -22.77
C LYS A 259 20.22 -2.79 -21.64
N TRP A 260 19.07 -2.50 -21.04
CA TRP A 260 18.55 -3.24 -19.90
C TRP A 260 17.08 -3.57 -20.07
N VAL A 261 16.74 -4.83 -19.79
CA VAL A 261 15.35 -5.30 -19.72
C VAL A 261 14.77 -4.81 -18.39
N MET A 262 13.54 -4.30 -18.46
CA MET A 262 12.79 -3.80 -17.33
C MET A 262 11.41 -4.44 -17.34
N ASP A 263 10.96 -4.90 -16.19
CA ASP A 263 9.74 -5.70 -16.06
C ASP A 263 8.69 -5.03 -15.15
N SER A 264 9.06 -3.95 -14.47
CA SER A 264 8.15 -3.20 -13.60
C SER A 264 8.58 -1.75 -13.47
N LYS A 265 7.62 -0.86 -13.25
CA LYS A 265 7.85 0.51 -12.84
C LYS A 265 7.20 0.83 -11.51
N VAL A 266 7.70 1.86 -10.86
CA VAL A 266 7.17 2.43 -9.63
C VAL A 266 7.29 3.96 -9.68
N VAL A 267 6.32 4.67 -9.14
CA VAL A 267 6.46 6.09 -8.81
C VAL A 267 6.78 6.21 -7.32
N ALA A 268 7.95 6.76 -6.99
CA ALA A 268 8.40 6.99 -5.62
C ALA A 268 8.96 8.41 -5.50
N ASN A 269 8.53 9.15 -4.46
CA ASN A 269 8.88 10.56 -4.25
C ASN A 269 8.60 11.46 -5.49
N GLY A 270 7.56 11.14 -6.26
CA GLY A 270 7.21 11.87 -7.49
C GLY A 270 8.12 11.61 -8.70
N GLU A 271 9.07 10.67 -8.59
CA GLU A 271 9.91 10.23 -9.71
C GLU A 271 9.55 8.79 -10.13
N THR A 272 9.59 8.49 -11.43
CA THR A 272 9.42 7.12 -11.96
C THR A 272 10.73 6.34 -11.87
N TRP A 273 10.65 5.08 -11.44
CA TRP A 273 11.77 4.14 -11.41
C TRP A 273 11.40 2.85 -12.11
N TYR A 274 12.36 2.25 -12.80
CA TYR A 274 12.23 1.00 -13.54
C TYR A 274 13.07 -0.10 -12.90
N ARG A 275 12.50 -1.29 -12.73
CA ARG A 275 13.20 -2.46 -12.18
C ARG A 275 14.07 -3.07 -13.26
N VAL A 276 15.37 -3.18 -13.01
CA VAL A 276 16.37 -3.73 -13.94
C VAL A 276 17.00 -5.04 -13.45
N SER A 277 16.73 -5.41 -12.20
CA SER A 277 17.21 -6.64 -11.55
C SER A 277 16.39 -6.92 -10.29
N THR A 278 16.55 -8.10 -9.68
CA THR A 278 15.90 -8.45 -8.40
C THR A 278 16.22 -7.39 -7.34
N ASN A 279 15.21 -6.64 -6.90
CA ASN A 279 15.33 -5.50 -5.98
C ASN A 279 16.31 -4.40 -6.43
N GLY A 280 16.51 -4.22 -7.74
CA GLY A 280 17.36 -3.16 -8.27
C GLY A 280 16.60 -2.23 -9.20
N TRP A 281 16.55 -0.95 -8.85
CA TRP A 281 15.75 0.08 -9.51
C TRP A 281 16.60 1.21 -10.09
N VAL A 282 16.26 1.67 -11.28
CA VAL A 282 16.91 2.81 -11.94
C VAL A 282 15.88 3.89 -12.21
N ASN A 283 16.22 5.12 -11.87
CA ASN A 283 15.35 6.26 -12.10
C ASN A 283 15.20 6.54 -13.61
N GLU A 284 13.99 6.88 -14.05
CA GLU A 284 13.65 7.19 -15.43
C GLU A 284 14.56 8.24 -16.07
N LYS A 285 15.05 9.21 -15.29
CA LYS A 285 15.96 10.27 -15.80
C LYS A 285 17.27 9.76 -16.41
N TYR A 286 17.65 8.52 -16.12
CA TYR A 286 18.88 7.91 -16.65
C TYR A 286 18.65 7.01 -17.87
N ILE A 287 17.38 6.82 -18.28
CA ILE A 287 16.98 5.85 -19.30
C ILE A 287 16.37 6.59 -20.50
N VAL A 288 16.66 6.12 -21.70
CA VAL A 288 15.94 6.49 -22.92
C VAL A 288 15.37 5.24 -23.60
N PHE A 289 14.26 5.39 -24.30
CA PHE A 289 13.56 4.29 -24.99
C PHE A 289 13.44 4.54 -26.51
N ASP A 290 14.36 5.32 -27.07
CA ASP A 290 14.32 5.81 -28.46
C ASP A 290 15.48 5.27 -29.33
N LYS A 291 16.30 4.34 -28.82
CA LYS A 291 17.44 3.77 -29.55
C LYS A 291 17.03 2.46 -30.25
N ASN A 292 17.76 2.11 -31.31
CA ASN A 292 17.51 0.89 -32.08
C ASN A 292 17.52 -0.36 -31.17
N GLY A 293 16.43 -1.12 -31.15
CA GLY A 293 16.24 -2.28 -30.27
C GLY A 293 15.83 -1.95 -28.83
N ASP A 294 15.42 -0.71 -28.55
CA ASP A 294 14.67 -0.39 -27.32
C ASP A 294 13.20 -0.80 -27.49
N ILE A 295 12.55 -1.11 -26.38
CA ILE A 295 11.12 -1.42 -26.28
C ILE A 295 10.53 -0.46 -25.25
N GLN A 296 9.57 0.36 -25.66
CA GLN A 296 8.93 1.31 -24.76
C GLN A 296 8.10 0.58 -23.69
N PRO A 297 8.04 1.11 -22.46
CA PRO A 297 7.17 0.57 -21.42
C PRO A 297 5.71 0.81 -21.78
N GLU A 298 4.91 -0.26 -21.77
CA GLU A 298 3.46 -0.20 -22.05
C GLU A 298 2.69 -0.18 -20.72
N ASN A 299 1.74 0.75 -20.56
CA ASN A 299 0.94 0.88 -19.33
C ASN A 299 -0.24 -0.11 -19.36
N HIS A 300 -0.06 -1.32 -18.81
CA HIS A 300 -1.16 -2.27 -18.62
C HIS A 300 -1.41 -2.51 -17.12
N ILE A 301 -2.69 -2.49 -16.71
CA ILE A 301 -3.10 -2.72 -15.32
C ILE A 301 -3.39 -4.20 -15.13
N ILE A 302 -2.72 -4.87 -14.17
CA ILE A 302 -3.13 -6.21 -13.73
C ILE A 302 -4.21 -6.06 -12.67
N THR A 303 -5.36 -6.68 -12.91
CA THR A 303 -6.41 -6.82 -11.90
C THR A 303 -5.97 -7.88 -10.90
N GLU A 304 -5.78 -7.49 -9.63
CA GLU A 304 -5.46 -8.44 -8.57
C GLU A 304 -6.74 -9.17 -8.16
N VAL A 305 -6.76 -10.48 -8.40
CA VAL A 305 -7.88 -11.37 -8.09
C VAL A 305 -7.44 -12.41 -7.06
N THR A 306 -8.39 -12.99 -6.33
CA THR A 306 -8.16 -14.21 -5.55
C THR A 306 -8.99 -15.33 -6.15
N GLY A 307 -8.33 -16.39 -6.62
CA GLY A 307 -8.97 -17.58 -7.17
C GLY A 307 -8.13 -18.83 -6.96
N GLN A 308 -8.75 -19.98 -7.17
CA GLN A 308 -8.09 -21.29 -7.20
C GLN A 308 -8.83 -22.15 -8.22
N GLY A 309 -8.15 -22.54 -9.30
CA GLY A 309 -8.77 -23.31 -10.39
C GLY A 309 -8.03 -24.60 -10.67
N THR A 310 -8.75 -25.58 -11.21
CA THR A 310 -8.20 -26.83 -11.70
C THR A 310 -7.88 -26.70 -13.19
N ILE A 311 -6.71 -27.15 -13.63
CA ILE A 311 -6.39 -27.15 -15.06
C ILE A 311 -7.33 -28.11 -15.79
N LYS A 312 -8.01 -27.58 -16.81
CA LYS A 312 -8.83 -28.34 -17.76
C LYS A 312 -8.21 -28.22 -19.14
N THR A 313 -8.26 -29.29 -19.90
CA THR A 313 -7.90 -29.24 -21.32
C THR A 313 -9.17 -29.37 -22.15
N SER A 314 -9.44 -28.37 -22.99
CA SER A 314 -10.72 -28.17 -23.67
C SER A 314 -11.26 -29.43 -24.35
N THR A 315 -12.48 -29.84 -23.98
CA THR A 315 -13.31 -30.77 -24.76
C THR A 315 -14.31 -30.07 -25.68
N ASP A 316 -14.42 -28.74 -25.70
CA ASP A 316 -15.43 -28.08 -26.55
C ASP A 316 -15.16 -26.57 -26.62
N SER A 317 -14.32 -26.14 -27.58
CA SER A 317 -14.31 -24.73 -28.03
C SER A 317 -13.75 -24.49 -29.43
N ASP A 318 -13.33 -25.51 -30.19
CA ASP A 318 -12.89 -25.35 -31.59
C ASP A 318 -14.04 -25.50 -32.60
N LYS A 319 -15.24 -25.00 -32.27
CA LYS A 319 -16.30 -24.76 -33.25
C LYS A 319 -16.54 -23.27 -33.37
N GLU A 320 -15.99 -22.73 -34.47
CA GLU A 320 -16.20 -21.40 -35.04
C GLU A 320 -15.85 -20.21 -34.14
N ASN A 321 -14.74 -19.55 -34.45
CA ASN A 321 -14.66 -18.10 -34.27
C ASN A 321 -13.99 -17.44 -35.48
N THR A 322 -14.84 -17.08 -36.44
CA THR A 322 -14.56 -16.11 -37.50
C THR A 322 -14.41 -14.72 -36.87
N SER A 323 -13.25 -14.37 -36.31
CA SER A 323 -12.91 -13.00 -35.86
C SER A 323 -11.42 -12.84 -35.55
N SER A 324 -10.76 -12.01 -36.37
CA SER A 324 -9.52 -11.23 -36.13
C SER A 324 -8.30 -11.89 -35.46
N GLY A 325 -7.29 -12.26 -36.26
CA GLY A 325 -5.89 -12.44 -35.81
C GLY A 325 -5.19 -13.74 -36.21
N ASN A 326 -5.92 -14.85 -36.37
CA ASN A 326 -5.32 -16.16 -36.65
C ASN A 326 -4.97 -16.36 -38.14
N SER A 327 -3.86 -17.05 -38.40
CA SER A 327 -3.43 -17.49 -39.72
C SER A 327 -4.34 -18.61 -40.22
N LEU A 328 -5.19 -18.33 -41.19
CA LEU A 328 -6.11 -19.27 -41.83
C LEU A 328 -5.45 -19.87 -43.08
N PRO A 329 -5.44 -21.20 -43.25
CA PRO A 329 -4.92 -21.83 -44.46
C PRO A 329 -5.85 -21.53 -45.64
N ILE A 330 -5.26 -21.25 -46.82
CA ILE A 330 -6.03 -20.89 -48.03
C ILE A 330 -5.70 -21.72 -49.28
N GLY A 331 -5.04 -22.87 -49.07
CA GLY A 331 -4.56 -23.73 -50.15
C GLY A 331 -3.28 -23.19 -50.79
N ASN A 332 -2.75 -23.88 -51.81
CA ASN A 332 -1.55 -23.46 -52.54
C ASN A 332 -1.88 -22.34 -53.54
N ALA A 333 -2.36 -21.19 -53.03
CA ALA A 333 -2.69 -20.04 -53.86
C ALA A 333 -1.42 -19.42 -54.44
N VAL A 334 -1.54 -18.80 -55.61
CA VAL A 334 -0.43 -18.07 -56.26
C VAL A 334 -0.95 -16.71 -56.65
N GLY A 335 -0.40 -15.68 -56.00
CA GLY A 335 -0.76 -14.29 -56.25
C GLY A 335 0.38 -13.52 -56.92
N THR A 336 0.05 -12.54 -57.75
CA THR A 336 1.04 -11.60 -58.30
C THR A 336 0.89 -10.24 -57.65
N VAL A 337 2.02 -9.63 -57.26
CA VAL A 337 2.03 -8.21 -56.86
C VAL A 337 1.59 -7.35 -58.04
N SER A 338 0.58 -6.51 -57.83
CA SER A 338 -0.07 -5.74 -58.89
C SER A 338 -0.35 -4.30 -58.48
N PHE A 339 0.69 -3.59 -58.03
CA PHE A 339 0.63 -2.19 -57.63
C PHE A 339 1.84 -1.40 -58.14
N VAL A 340 1.61 -0.17 -58.63
CA VAL A 340 2.66 0.70 -59.16
C VAL A 340 3.54 1.16 -58.00
N GLY A 341 4.76 0.62 -57.91
CA GLY A 341 5.69 0.85 -56.80
C GLY A 341 5.98 -0.38 -55.93
N GLY A 342 5.40 -1.54 -56.23
CA GLY A 342 5.60 -2.77 -55.46
C GLY A 342 4.70 -2.87 -54.23
N ALA A 343 4.96 -3.84 -53.36
CA ALA A 343 4.18 -4.11 -52.16
C ALA A 343 5.06 -4.20 -50.91
N PRO A 344 4.73 -3.48 -49.82
CA PRO A 344 5.42 -3.68 -48.54
C PRO A 344 5.01 -5.03 -47.95
N ALA A 345 6.00 -5.78 -47.46
CA ALA A 345 5.80 -7.00 -46.69
C ALA A 345 6.10 -6.73 -45.21
N LEU A 346 5.10 -6.95 -44.36
CA LEU A 346 5.11 -6.72 -42.93
C LEU A 346 5.53 -7.98 -42.19
N SER A 347 6.33 -7.85 -41.13
CA SER A 347 6.59 -8.98 -40.22
C SER A 347 5.37 -9.31 -39.37
N ASP A 348 4.56 -8.29 -39.04
CA ASP A 348 3.30 -8.43 -38.34
C ASP A 348 2.24 -7.49 -38.94
N PRO A 349 1.17 -8.01 -39.55
CA PRO A 349 0.14 -7.19 -40.17
C PRO A 349 -0.72 -6.37 -39.19
N GLN A 350 -0.63 -6.58 -37.87
CA GLN A 350 -1.20 -5.66 -36.87
C GLN A 350 -0.35 -4.40 -36.63
N LYS A 351 0.92 -4.41 -37.05
CA LYS A 351 1.87 -3.31 -36.90
C LYS A 351 2.23 -2.74 -38.27
N GLN A 352 1.55 -1.67 -38.67
CA GLN A 352 1.68 -1.09 -40.01
C GLN A 352 3.11 -0.63 -40.35
N ASP A 353 3.94 -0.32 -39.33
CA ASP A 353 5.33 0.12 -39.49
C ASP A 353 6.34 -1.04 -39.57
N SER A 354 5.89 -2.30 -39.49
CA SER A 354 6.75 -3.49 -39.39
C SER A 354 7.30 -4.01 -40.73
N ILE A 355 7.62 -3.10 -41.66
CA ILE A 355 8.07 -3.45 -43.02
C ILE A 355 9.44 -4.15 -42.96
N VAL A 356 9.48 -5.42 -43.36
CA VAL A 356 10.71 -6.22 -43.42
C VAL A 356 11.24 -6.42 -44.84
N ASN A 357 10.39 -6.23 -45.84
CA ASN A 357 10.77 -6.40 -47.24
C ASN A 357 9.85 -5.58 -48.16
N HIS A 358 10.27 -5.35 -49.40
CA HIS A 358 9.47 -4.65 -50.41
C HIS A 358 9.51 -5.44 -51.72
N LEU A 359 8.35 -5.93 -52.16
CA LEU A 359 8.21 -6.85 -53.28
C LEU A 359 7.96 -6.07 -54.58
N ASP A 360 8.72 -6.39 -55.63
CA ASP A 360 8.59 -5.70 -56.91
C ASP A 360 7.26 -6.00 -57.62
N ASN A 361 6.72 -4.99 -58.32
CA ASN A 361 5.51 -5.14 -59.12
C ASN A 361 5.71 -6.19 -60.23
N GLY A 362 4.76 -7.13 -60.35
CA GLY A 362 4.83 -8.22 -61.31
C GLY A 362 5.48 -9.51 -60.80
N THR A 363 6.03 -9.53 -59.58
CA THR A 363 6.54 -10.76 -58.96
C THR A 363 5.40 -11.67 -58.49
N THR A 364 5.57 -12.99 -58.66
CA THR A 364 4.61 -14.03 -58.25
C THR A 364 5.07 -14.72 -56.98
N TRP A 365 4.13 -14.98 -56.06
CA TRP A 365 4.41 -15.56 -54.76
C TRP A 365 3.41 -16.68 -54.45
N ALA A 366 3.92 -17.76 -53.85
CA ALA A 366 3.09 -18.79 -53.27
C ALA A 366 2.50 -18.28 -51.96
N ILE A 367 1.20 -18.48 -51.76
CA ILE A 367 0.44 -17.97 -50.62
C ILE A 367 -0.34 -19.14 -50.04
N ASN A 368 0.04 -19.55 -48.84
CA ASN A 368 -0.55 -20.71 -48.18
C ASN A 368 -1.52 -20.32 -47.06
N ASN A 369 -1.40 -19.10 -46.55
CA ASN A 369 -2.15 -18.61 -45.42
C ASN A 369 -2.65 -17.17 -45.63
N LYS A 370 -3.77 -16.83 -45.01
CA LYS A 370 -4.28 -15.47 -44.86
C LYS A 370 -4.50 -15.11 -43.38
N ARG A 371 -4.47 -13.83 -43.06
CA ARG A 371 -4.99 -13.26 -41.81
C ARG A 371 -6.06 -12.23 -42.14
N VAL A 372 -7.05 -12.11 -41.28
CA VAL A 372 -8.03 -11.01 -41.34
C VAL A 372 -7.82 -10.16 -40.10
N ILE A 373 -7.51 -8.88 -40.27
CA ILE A 373 -7.25 -7.92 -39.20
C ILE A 373 -8.01 -6.64 -39.55
N ASN A 374 -8.91 -6.18 -38.67
CA ASN A 374 -9.72 -4.98 -38.90
C ASN A 374 -10.39 -4.98 -40.29
N ASP A 375 -11.05 -6.08 -40.64
CA ASP A 375 -11.68 -6.35 -41.96
C ASP A 375 -10.73 -6.30 -43.18
N THR A 376 -9.42 -6.17 -42.96
CA THR A 376 -8.39 -6.20 -44.00
C THR A 376 -7.74 -7.57 -44.07
N ILE A 377 -7.65 -8.14 -45.27
CA ILE A 377 -7.02 -9.43 -45.52
C ILE A 377 -5.53 -9.22 -45.78
N TYR A 378 -4.68 -10.02 -45.14
CA TYR A 378 -3.24 -10.08 -45.39
C TYR A 378 -2.85 -11.49 -45.80
N TYR A 379 -2.00 -11.63 -46.82
CA TYR A 379 -1.53 -12.90 -47.36
C TYR A 379 -0.08 -13.16 -46.95
N GLU A 380 0.22 -14.38 -46.48
CA GLU A 380 1.59 -14.79 -46.19
C GLU A 380 2.30 -15.19 -47.48
N VAL A 381 3.31 -14.42 -47.88
CA VAL A 381 4.08 -14.64 -49.13
C VAL A 381 5.42 -15.33 -48.87
N ALA A 382 5.92 -15.27 -47.64
CA ALA A 382 7.09 -15.99 -47.16
C ALA A 382 6.98 -16.11 -45.62
N THR A 383 7.82 -16.94 -45.01
CA THR A 383 7.81 -17.14 -43.54
C THR A 383 7.85 -15.79 -42.81
N ASN A 384 6.77 -15.49 -42.07
CA ASN A 384 6.60 -14.23 -41.34
C ASN A 384 6.68 -12.97 -42.23
N GLN A 385 6.24 -13.03 -43.49
CA GLN A 385 6.11 -11.88 -44.38
C GLN A 385 4.69 -11.80 -44.91
N TRP A 386 3.98 -10.75 -44.51
CA TRP A 386 2.56 -10.55 -44.76
C TRP A 386 2.34 -9.34 -45.66
N VAL A 387 1.56 -9.54 -46.72
CA VAL A 387 1.24 -8.48 -47.69
C VAL A 387 -0.26 -8.25 -47.68
N ASP A 388 -0.68 -6.99 -47.55
CA ASP A 388 -2.10 -6.59 -47.66
C ASP A 388 -2.67 -7.03 -49.01
N ALA A 389 -3.86 -7.66 -48.97
CA ALA A 389 -4.55 -8.22 -50.11
C ALA A 389 -4.73 -7.20 -51.25
N LYS A 390 -4.82 -5.90 -50.96
CA LYS A 390 -4.95 -4.86 -51.99
C LYS A 390 -3.76 -4.81 -52.97
N TYR A 391 -2.61 -5.33 -52.58
CA TYR A 391 -1.41 -5.36 -53.43
C TYR A 391 -1.29 -6.64 -54.25
N ILE A 392 -2.07 -7.67 -53.95
CA ILE A 392 -2.00 -8.99 -54.58
C ILE A 392 -3.19 -9.20 -55.49
N SER A 393 -2.93 -9.55 -56.76
CA SER A 393 -3.96 -9.97 -57.71
C SER A 393 -3.86 -11.47 -57.95
N PHE A 394 -5.01 -12.15 -58.03
CA PHE A 394 -5.12 -13.57 -58.38
C PHE A 394 -5.69 -13.80 -59.79
N ASP A 395 -5.88 -12.74 -60.58
CA ASP A 395 -6.51 -12.83 -61.90
C ASP A 395 -5.50 -12.80 -63.08
N LYS A 396 -4.19 -12.80 -62.79
CA LYS A 396 -3.15 -12.90 -63.84
C LYS A 396 -2.99 -14.34 -64.31
N ASP A 397 -2.54 -14.51 -65.55
CA ASP A 397 -2.33 -15.82 -66.16
C ASP A 397 -1.31 -16.65 -65.36
N GLY A 398 -1.69 -17.87 -64.98
CA GLY A 398 -0.90 -18.76 -64.11
C GLY A 398 -1.13 -18.59 -62.59
N ASN A 399 -1.95 -17.65 -62.14
CA ASN A 399 -2.31 -17.52 -60.72
C ASN A 399 -3.36 -18.55 -60.28
N VAL A 400 -3.33 -18.88 -58.99
CA VAL A 400 -4.28 -19.79 -58.34
C VAL A 400 -5.01 -19.01 -57.25
N LYS A 401 -6.35 -19.04 -57.25
CA LYS A 401 -7.18 -18.30 -56.28
C LYS A 401 -7.16 -19.00 -54.91
N PRO A 402 -7.22 -18.23 -53.80
CA PRO A 402 -7.33 -18.78 -52.47
C PRO A 402 -8.72 -19.39 -52.23
N GLU A 403 -8.76 -20.52 -51.52
CA GLU A 403 -9.98 -21.21 -51.10
C GLU A 403 -9.96 -21.37 -49.57
N ASP A 404 -11.10 -21.22 -48.91
CA ASP A 404 -11.15 -21.35 -47.45
C ASP A 404 -11.19 -22.82 -47.05
N HIS A 405 -10.27 -23.22 -46.18
CA HIS A 405 -10.11 -24.61 -45.76
C HIS A 405 -10.04 -24.76 -44.24
N THR A 406 -10.48 -25.91 -43.74
CA THR A 406 -10.40 -26.28 -42.32
C THR A 406 -9.35 -27.37 -42.12
N ILE A 407 -8.43 -27.16 -41.18
CA ILE A 407 -7.44 -28.15 -40.75
C ILE A 407 -7.67 -28.45 -39.28
N ASN A 408 -7.89 -29.72 -38.94
CA ASN A 408 -8.14 -30.16 -37.57
C ASN A 408 -6.83 -30.63 -36.94
N PRO A 409 -6.33 -30.01 -35.86
CA PRO A 409 -5.18 -30.53 -35.14
C PRO A 409 -5.55 -31.88 -34.49
N VAL A 410 -4.65 -32.86 -34.59
CA VAL A 410 -4.83 -34.19 -33.98
C VAL A 410 -3.49 -34.69 -33.47
N THR A 411 -3.50 -35.63 -32.54
CA THR A 411 -2.30 -36.40 -32.18
C THR A 411 -2.52 -37.86 -32.48
N GLY A 412 -1.62 -38.43 -33.28
CA GLY A 412 -1.59 -39.86 -33.55
C GLY A 412 -0.19 -40.32 -33.93
N GLN A 413 -0.04 -41.64 -33.99
CA GLN A 413 1.15 -42.30 -34.53
C GLN A 413 0.68 -43.50 -35.32
N GLY A 414 0.91 -43.50 -36.64
CA GLY A 414 0.45 -44.56 -37.54
C GLY A 414 1.61 -45.21 -38.26
N THR A 415 1.42 -46.47 -38.63
CA THR A 415 2.36 -47.24 -39.45
C THR A 415 1.93 -47.20 -40.91
N VAL A 416 2.85 -46.94 -41.84
CA VAL A 416 2.55 -47.02 -43.28
C VAL A 416 2.14 -48.44 -43.66
N LYS A 417 0.97 -48.61 -44.30
CA LYS A 417 0.40 -49.91 -44.67
C LYS A 417 1.39 -50.76 -45.48
N ALA A 418 1.63 -51.99 -45.02
CA ALA A 418 2.32 -53.02 -45.78
C ALA A 418 1.38 -53.64 -46.83
N GLU A 419 1.91 -54.18 -47.93
CA GLU A 419 1.12 -54.88 -48.94
C GLU A 419 0.32 -56.04 -48.33
N GLU A 420 -1.00 -56.06 -48.56
CA GLU A 420 -1.79 -57.27 -48.33
C GLU A 420 -1.33 -58.33 -49.34
N THR A 421 -0.64 -59.36 -48.84
CA THR A 421 -0.40 -60.57 -49.61
C THR A 421 -1.65 -61.43 -49.48
N ASP A 422 -2.44 -61.48 -50.56
CA ASP A 422 -3.56 -62.41 -50.72
C ASP A 422 -3.10 -63.83 -50.39
N SER A 423 -3.58 -64.33 -49.26
CA SER A 423 -3.36 -65.69 -48.81
C SER A 423 -4.39 -66.61 -49.47
N ASN A 424 -4.22 -66.92 -50.76
CA ASN A 424 -4.90 -68.08 -51.32
C ASN A 424 -4.08 -68.74 -52.43
N SER A 425 -3.23 -69.69 -52.05
CA SER A 425 -2.68 -70.69 -52.97
C SER A 425 -2.30 -71.93 -52.18
N THR A 426 -3.23 -72.89 -52.16
CA THR A 426 -2.95 -74.30 -51.97
C THR A 426 -1.93 -74.75 -53.02
N LYS A 427 -0.91 -75.45 -52.55
CA LYS A 427 0.02 -76.26 -53.35
C LYS A 427 -0.73 -77.04 -54.42
N ASP A 428 -0.23 -77.01 -55.65
CA ASP A 428 0.26 -78.25 -56.25
C ASP A 428 1.34 -77.98 -57.29
N SER A 429 2.22 -78.95 -57.36
CA SER A 429 3.49 -78.98 -58.06
C SER A 429 3.34 -79.35 -59.54
N ASP A 430 4.51 -79.40 -60.17
CA ASP A 430 4.86 -80.06 -61.42
C ASP A 430 4.92 -79.08 -62.60
N ASP A 431 5.85 -79.15 -63.55
CA ASP A 431 7.08 -79.91 -63.83
C ASP A 431 7.31 -79.55 -65.31
N LYS A 432 8.56 -79.19 -65.71
CA LYS A 432 9.08 -79.33 -67.08
C LYS A 432 8.43 -78.51 -68.23
N THR A 433 9.06 -78.20 -69.36
CA THR A 433 10.44 -78.05 -69.89
C THR A 433 10.28 -77.50 -71.32
N ASP A 434 11.32 -76.84 -71.82
CA ASP A 434 11.79 -76.78 -73.22
C ASP A 434 11.02 -76.03 -74.32
N GLU A 435 11.65 -74.92 -74.71
CA GLU A 435 12.24 -74.58 -76.03
C GLU A 435 11.41 -74.47 -77.32
N SER A 436 11.74 -73.36 -78.02
CA SER A 436 11.68 -73.07 -79.47
C SER A 436 10.29 -72.72 -80.05
N SER A 437 10.08 -71.68 -80.86
CA SER A 437 10.90 -71.06 -81.94
C SER A 437 10.35 -69.68 -82.38
N ASP A 438 11.22 -68.78 -82.85
CA ASP A 438 11.17 -67.79 -83.96
C ASP A 438 9.77 -67.24 -84.41
N ASP A 439 9.53 -65.96 -84.74
CA ASP A 439 10.34 -64.91 -85.38
C ASP A 439 9.59 -63.55 -85.30
N ASP A 440 10.35 -62.47 -85.50
CA ASP A 440 9.99 -61.17 -86.11
C ASP A 440 9.43 -59.96 -85.31
N SER A 441 10.28 -58.92 -85.36
CA SER A 441 10.03 -57.47 -85.39
C SER A 441 9.69 -56.68 -84.11
N ASP A 442 10.59 -55.73 -83.90
CA ASP A 442 10.34 -54.34 -83.52
C ASP A 442 10.39 -53.95 -82.03
N THR A 443 11.00 -52.78 -81.84
CA THR A 443 11.19 -52.01 -80.62
C THR A 443 12.27 -52.46 -79.63
N THR A 444 13.31 -51.63 -79.54
CA THR A 444 14.43 -51.69 -78.61
C THR A 444 13.98 -51.79 -77.15
N LYS A 445 14.24 -52.96 -76.54
CA LYS A 445 14.30 -53.24 -75.10
C LYS A 445 15.71 -52.95 -74.55
N SER A 446 15.77 -52.39 -73.35
CA SER A 446 16.47 -52.96 -72.17
C SER A 446 16.09 -52.11 -70.95
N ASP A 447 15.76 -52.59 -69.77
CA ASP A 447 15.45 -53.92 -69.30
C ASP A 447 14.57 -53.69 -68.07
N SER A 448 13.43 -54.37 -68.06
CA SER A 448 12.66 -54.64 -66.85
C SER A 448 13.51 -55.59 -66.01
N SER A 449 14.22 -55.05 -65.02
CA SER A 449 14.58 -55.78 -63.82
C SER A 449 13.51 -55.53 -62.78
N ASP A 450 12.72 -56.56 -62.56
CA ASP A 450 12.07 -56.91 -61.31
C ASP A 450 12.57 -56.10 -60.09
N SER A 451 11.82 -55.05 -59.74
CA SER A 451 11.76 -54.54 -58.38
C SER A 451 10.29 -54.38 -58.06
N LYS A 452 9.77 -55.32 -57.26
CA LYS A 452 8.59 -55.15 -56.42
C LYS A 452 8.33 -53.66 -56.21
N GLU A 453 7.26 -53.12 -56.81
CA GLU A 453 6.79 -51.78 -56.47
C GLU A 453 6.32 -51.86 -55.02
N SER A 454 7.29 -51.73 -54.11
CA SER A 454 7.03 -51.48 -52.70
C SER A 454 5.93 -50.42 -52.63
N ASN A 455 4.95 -50.61 -51.75
CA ASN A 455 3.92 -49.63 -51.45
C ASN A 455 4.55 -48.28 -51.03
N ILE A 456 4.97 -47.47 -52.01
CA ILE A 456 5.69 -46.21 -51.84
C ILE A 456 4.63 -45.13 -51.62
N VAL A 457 4.52 -44.66 -50.39
CA VAL A 457 3.61 -43.56 -50.05
C VAL A 457 4.29 -42.24 -50.37
N TYR A 458 3.78 -41.53 -51.37
CA TYR A 458 4.27 -40.19 -51.72
C TYR A 458 3.82 -39.14 -50.70
N VAL A 459 4.73 -38.24 -50.33
CA VAL A 459 4.45 -37.08 -49.49
C VAL A 459 4.18 -35.86 -50.35
N TYR A 460 3.08 -35.17 -50.06
CA TYR A 460 2.60 -33.98 -50.77
C TYR A 460 2.85 -32.71 -49.95
N ASP A 461 3.07 -31.60 -50.64
CA ASP A 461 3.32 -30.28 -50.04
C ASP A 461 2.07 -29.66 -49.38
N SER A 462 0.88 -30.10 -49.83
CA SER A 462 -0.42 -29.58 -49.38
C SER A 462 -1.48 -30.68 -49.43
N PRO A 463 -2.49 -30.64 -48.53
CA PRO A 463 -3.65 -31.51 -48.60
C PRO A 463 -4.74 -30.94 -49.53
N PHE A 464 -4.53 -29.77 -50.15
CA PHE A 464 -5.50 -29.08 -51.02
C PHE A 464 -4.95 -28.88 -52.44
N THR A 465 -5.82 -28.73 -53.45
CA THR A 465 -5.38 -28.48 -54.83
C THR A 465 -4.88 -27.05 -55.04
N PRO A 466 -3.85 -26.83 -55.87
CA PRO A 466 -3.01 -27.83 -56.55
C PRO A 466 -1.98 -28.46 -55.58
N GLN A 467 -1.80 -29.78 -55.67
CA GLN A 467 -0.82 -30.52 -54.86
C GLN A 467 0.42 -30.88 -55.68
N ASN A 468 1.60 -30.72 -55.08
CA ASN A 468 2.86 -31.20 -55.67
C ASN A 468 3.46 -32.31 -54.81
N LYS A 469 4.08 -33.29 -55.47
CA LYS A 469 4.90 -34.29 -54.77
C LYS A 469 6.17 -33.59 -54.28
N THR A 470 6.49 -33.73 -52.99
CA THR A 470 7.71 -33.19 -52.38
C THR A 470 8.99 -33.90 -52.84
N GLY A 471 8.85 -35.05 -53.51
CA GLY A 471 9.94 -35.97 -53.83
C GLY A 471 10.30 -36.91 -52.68
N ARG A 472 9.74 -36.71 -51.48
CA ARG A 472 9.88 -37.61 -50.34
C ARG A 472 8.85 -38.74 -50.40
N THR A 473 9.27 -39.92 -49.97
CA THR A 473 8.43 -41.10 -49.85
C THR A 473 8.55 -41.71 -48.45
N LEU A 474 7.47 -42.34 -47.97
CA LEU A 474 7.46 -43.09 -46.72
C LEU A 474 7.56 -44.58 -47.04
N SER A 475 8.50 -45.28 -46.40
CA SER A 475 8.70 -46.71 -46.61
C SER A 475 7.57 -47.54 -45.97
N PRO A 476 7.17 -48.67 -46.55
CA PRO A 476 6.23 -49.60 -45.91
C PRO A 476 6.67 -49.99 -44.49
N SER A 477 5.72 -50.14 -43.57
CA SER A 477 5.97 -50.46 -42.16
C SER A 477 6.76 -49.43 -41.35
N SER A 478 7.04 -48.23 -41.90
CA SER A 478 7.62 -47.13 -41.11
C SER A 478 6.55 -46.40 -40.30
N GLN A 479 6.88 -46.02 -39.06
CA GLN A 479 5.98 -45.28 -38.17
C GLN A 479 6.16 -43.77 -38.31
N TRP A 480 5.05 -43.05 -38.37
CA TRP A 480 5.01 -41.60 -38.51
C TRP A 480 4.04 -40.97 -37.52
N ARG A 481 4.45 -39.83 -36.94
CA ARG A 481 3.58 -39.02 -36.09
C ARG A 481 2.62 -38.23 -36.98
N VAL A 482 1.36 -38.21 -36.58
CA VAL A 482 0.31 -37.42 -37.22
C VAL A 482 0.02 -36.23 -36.32
N SER A 483 0.09 -35.01 -36.86
CA SER A 483 -0.11 -33.77 -36.10
C SER A 483 -1.34 -32.95 -36.52
N ALA A 484 -1.98 -33.30 -37.64
CA ALA A 484 -3.19 -32.68 -38.12
C ALA A 484 -3.92 -33.60 -39.11
N SER A 485 -5.21 -33.39 -39.29
CA SER A 485 -6.05 -34.06 -40.27
C SER A 485 -6.91 -33.09 -41.05
N VAL A 486 -7.26 -33.45 -42.28
CA VAL A 486 -8.19 -32.75 -43.16
C VAL A 486 -9.19 -33.77 -43.66
N SER A 487 -10.48 -33.54 -43.49
CA SER A 487 -11.53 -34.47 -43.94
C SER A 487 -11.91 -34.29 -45.40
N ASP A 488 -11.84 -33.06 -45.94
CA ASP A 488 -12.24 -32.68 -47.30
C ASP A 488 -11.08 -32.00 -48.05
N GLY A 489 -10.04 -32.77 -48.35
CA GLY A 489 -8.87 -32.31 -49.08
C GLY A 489 -8.98 -32.56 -50.59
N ALA A 490 -7.87 -32.38 -51.31
CA ALA A 490 -7.81 -32.56 -52.74
C ALA A 490 -8.38 -33.92 -53.17
N GLN A 491 -9.11 -33.90 -54.29
CA GLN A 491 -9.80 -35.07 -54.84
C GLN A 491 -10.88 -35.65 -53.90
N GLY A 492 -11.38 -34.89 -52.93
CA GLY A 492 -12.39 -35.32 -51.95
C GLY A 492 -11.85 -36.37 -50.95
N LYS A 493 -10.53 -36.43 -50.77
CA LYS A 493 -9.87 -37.37 -49.88
C LYS A 493 -9.57 -36.73 -48.53
N SER A 494 -9.46 -37.56 -47.50
CA SER A 494 -8.94 -37.13 -46.19
C SER A 494 -7.42 -37.30 -46.11
N TRP A 495 -6.76 -36.39 -45.40
CA TRP A 495 -5.30 -36.27 -45.36
C TRP A 495 -4.78 -36.15 -43.94
N TYR A 496 -3.56 -36.65 -43.70
CA TYR A 496 -2.83 -36.49 -42.46
C TYR A 496 -1.53 -35.72 -42.65
N LYS A 497 -1.22 -34.82 -41.71
CA LYS A 497 0.06 -34.11 -41.65
C LYS A 497 1.08 -34.93 -40.88
N VAL A 498 2.19 -35.25 -41.55
CA VAL A 498 3.28 -36.07 -41.00
C VAL A 498 4.59 -35.29 -40.78
N GLY A 499 4.61 -34.02 -41.18
CA GLY A 499 5.74 -33.11 -41.03
C GLY A 499 5.38 -31.67 -41.45
N THR A 500 6.37 -30.77 -41.45
CA THR A 500 6.17 -29.37 -41.87
C THR A 500 5.82 -29.30 -43.35
N ASN A 501 4.56 -28.97 -43.66
CA ASN A 501 4.01 -28.98 -45.02
C ASN A 501 4.18 -30.33 -45.73
N GLU A 502 4.03 -31.42 -44.98
CA GLU A 502 4.14 -32.78 -45.48
C GLU A 502 2.86 -33.55 -45.17
N TRP A 503 2.14 -33.92 -46.23
CA TRP A 503 0.82 -34.52 -46.17
C TRP A 503 0.78 -35.86 -46.89
N VAL A 504 0.05 -36.81 -46.32
CA VAL A 504 -0.24 -38.11 -46.92
C VAL A 504 -1.72 -38.42 -46.86
N PRO A 505 -2.29 -39.17 -47.82
CA PRO A 505 -3.68 -39.58 -47.73
C PRO A 505 -3.90 -40.47 -46.49
N GLN A 506 -5.03 -40.26 -45.80
CA GLN A 506 -5.34 -40.98 -44.56
C GLN A 506 -5.40 -42.49 -44.74
N ASP A 507 -5.80 -42.96 -45.92
CA ASP A 507 -5.90 -44.38 -46.25
C ASP A 507 -4.54 -45.10 -46.37
N GLN A 508 -3.41 -44.38 -46.34
CA GLN A 508 -2.05 -44.94 -46.42
C GLN A 508 -1.45 -45.32 -45.06
N LEU A 509 -2.05 -44.85 -43.96
CA LEU A 509 -1.64 -45.18 -42.60
C LEU A 509 -2.59 -46.22 -41.99
N ASP A 510 -2.02 -47.20 -41.32
CA ASP A 510 -2.69 -48.11 -40.40
C ASP A 510 -2.36 -47.71 -38.96
N PHE A 511 -3.33 -47.89 -38.06
CA PHE A 511 -3.21 -47.57 -36.64
C PHE A 511 -3.48 -48.79 -35.75
N SER A 512 -3.49 -50.00 -36.33
CA SER A 512 -3.74 -51.25 -35.62
C SER A 512 -2.52 -51.82 -34.89
N GLY A 513 -1.31 -51.26 -35.13
CA GLY A 513 -0.07 -51.70 -34.51
C GLY A 513 -0.06 -51.51 -32.99
N LYS A 514 0.67 -52.36 -32.26
CA LYS A 514 0.75 -52.31 -30.78
C LYS A 514 1.26 -50.98 -30.21
N THR A 515 2.07 -50.26 -30.98
CA THR A 515 2.67 -48.96 -30.64
C THR A 515 1.98 -47.80 -31.38
N ASP A 516 0.95 -48.09 -32.16
CA ASP A 516 0.22 -47.09 -32.91
C ASP A 516 -0.86 -46.46 -32.04
N VAL A 517 -1.14 -45.19 -32.30
CA VAL A 517 -2.15 -44.40 -31.63
C VAL A 517 -3.01 -43.80 -32.73
N SER A 518 -4.27 -44.23 -32.82
CA SER A 518 -5.22 -43.70 -33.80
C SER A 518 -5.35 -42.18 -33.60
N PRO A 519 -5.37 -41.36 -34.68
CA PRO A 519 -5.43 -39.92 -34.54
C PRO A 519 -6.78 -39.54 -33.94
N GLY A 520 -6.74 -39.11 -32.69
CA GLY A 520 -7.87 -38.51 -31.98
C GLY A 520 -7.68 -37.01 -31.88
N ASP A 521 -8.76 -36.30 -31.58
CA ASP A 521 -8.70 -34.91 -31.20
C ASP A 521 -7.62 -34.74 -30.13
N VAL A 522 -6.74 -33.75 -30.32
CA VAL A 522 -5.77 -33.39 -29.30
C VAL A 522 -6.54 -33.04 -28.04
N THR A 523 -6.49 -33.90 -27.04
CA THR A 523 -6.61 -33.47 -25.65
C THR A 523 -5.18 -33.16 -25.22
N PRO A 524 -4.78 -31.88 -25.12
CA PRO A 524 -3.53 -31.56 -24.44
C PRO A 524 -3.58 -32.24 -23.08
N THR A 525 -2.52 -32.93 -22.65
CA THR A 525 -2.43 -33.49 -21.29
C THR A 525 -1.80 -32.48 -20.31
N GLU A 526 -1.37 -31.33 -20.84
CA GLU A 526 -0.65 -30.28 -20.12
C GLU A 526 -0.97 -28.89 -20.71
N SER A 527 -1.08 -27.88 -19.86
CA SER A 527 -1.19 -26.45 -20.22
C SER A 527 0.19 -25.77 -20.24
N ILE A 528 0.42 -24.92 -21.24
CA ILE A 528 1.65 -24.12 -21.38
C ILE A 528 1.60 -22.91 -20.43
N ILE A 529 2.76 -22.52 -19.89
CA ILE A 529 2.96 -21.31 -19.08
C ILE A 529 3.79 -20.31 -19.89
N TYR A 530 3.38 -19.05 -19.86
CA TYR A 530 4.05 -17.95 -20.53
C TYR A 530 4.62 -16.94 -19.53
N ASP A 531 5.70 -16.28 -19.93
CA ASP A 531 6.39 -15.23 -19.16
C ASP A 531 5.56 -13.95 -19.03
N SER A 532 4.64 -13.73 -19.97
CA SER A 532 3.81 -12.54 -20.13
C SER A 532 2.38 -12.92 -20.54
N PRO A 533 1.34 -12.20 -20.06
CA PRO A 533 -0.02 -12.34 -20.57
C PRO A 533 -0.24 -11.55 -21.87
N TRP A 534 0.74 -10.77 -22.35
CA TRP A 534 0.67 -9.95 -23.58
C TRP A 534 1.73 -10.35 -24.61
N THR A 535 1.50 -10.04 -25.89
CA THR A 535 2.43 -10.36 -26.97
C THR A 535 3.64 -9.42 -27.00
N PRO A 536 4.85 -9.92 -27.33
CA PRO A 536 5.19 -11.32 -27.58
C PRO A 536 5.29 -12.13 -26.28
N GLN A 537 4.77 -13.36 -26.30
CA GLN A 537 4.85 -14.30 -25.17
C GLN A 537 5.96 -15.34 -25.42
N HIS A 538 6.71 -15.71 -24.39
CA HIS A 538 7.67 -16.81 -24.41
C HIS A 538 7.29 -17.90 -23.41
N GLU A 539 7.50 -19.16 -23.79
CA GLU A 539 7.21 -20.30 -22.92
C GLU A 539 8.25 -20.42 -21.78
N VAL A 540 7.78 -20.56 -20.54
CA VAL A 540 8.65 -20.67 -19.32
C VAL A 540 9.30 -22.07 -19.19
N GLY A 541 9.00 -22.98 -20.12
CA GLY A 541 9.60 -24.32 -20.22
C GLY A 541 8.98 -25.37 -19.29
N ARG A 542 8.37 -24.97 -18.16
CA ARG A 542 7.54 -25.84 -17.31
C ARG A 542 6.07 -25.79 -17.74
N LYS A 543 5.36 -26.92 -17.66
CA LYS A 543 3.95 -27.07 -18.03
C LYS A 543 3.11 -27.52 -16.83
N LEU A 544 1.80 -27.30 -16.89
CA LEU A 544 0.85 -27.68 -15.85
C LEU A 544 0.05 -28.91 -16.28
N SER A 545 0.11 -30.00 -15.54
CA SER A 545 -0.63 -31.23 -15.88
C SER A 545 -2.14 -31.06 -15.69
N ASP A 546 -2.92 -31.73 -16.55
CA ASP A 546 -4.38 -31.82 -16.43
C ASP A 546 -4.82 -32.31 -15.04
N GLY A 547 -5.90 -31.72 -14.51
CA GLY A 547 -6.43 -32.04 -13.18
C GLY A 547 -5.64 -31.48 -11.99
N THR A 548 -4.54 -30.74 -12.21
CA THR A 548 -3.80 -30.09 -11.11
C THR A 548 -4.44 -28.75 -10.72
N GLN A 549 -4.50 -28.47 -9.41
CA GLN A 549 -5.03 -27.22 -8.88
C GLN A 549 -3.95 -26.16 -8.71
N TRP A 550 -4.28 -24.93 -9.10
CA TRP A 550 -3.38 -23.77 -9.03
C TRP A 550 -4.09 -22.56 -8.45
N LYS A 551 -3.38 -21.82 -7.59
CA LYS A 551 -3.83 -20.54 -7.08
C LYS A 551 -3.68 -19.48 -8.16
N ILE A 552 -4.67 -18.62 -8.27
CA ILE A 552 -4.72 -17.50 -9.21
C ILE A 552 -4.70 -16.23 -8.39
N ASN A 553 -3.74 -15.36 -8.66
CA ASN A 553 -3.57 -14.09 -7.94
C ASN A 553 -3.55 -12.86 -8.86
N GLY A 554 -3.91 -13.00 -10.13
CA GLY A 554 -3.95 -11.89 -11.08
C GLY A 554 -4.73 -12.28 -12.33
N GLU A 555 -5.46 -11.33 -12.89
CA GLU A 555 -6.26 -11.48 -14.11
C GLU A 555 -5.99 -10.33 -15.07
N ILE A 556 -5.92 -10.68 -16.35
CA ILE A 556 -5.89 -9.76 -17.48
C ILE A 556 -6.97 -10.20 -18.46
N THR A 557 -7.93 -9.34 -18.78
CA THR A 557 -9.07 -9.67 -19.66
C THR A 557 -8.83 -9.35 -21.14
N ASP A 558 -7.78 -8.57 -21.44
CA ASP A 558 -7.41 -8.09 -22.77
C ASP A 558 -6.00 -8.52 -23.20
N GLY A 559 -5.55 -9.69 -22.75
CA GLY A 559 -4.20 -10.17 -22.99
C GLY A 559 -3.97 -10.65 -24.44
N ALA A 560 -2.88 -11.37 -24.65
CA ALA A 560 -2.46 -11.87 -25.96
C ALA A 560 -3.62 -12.57 -26.68
N ASN A 561 -3.84 -12.17 -27.94
CA ASN A 561 -4.95 -12.61 -28.78
C ASN A 561 -6.36 -12.23 -28.27
N GLY A 562 -6.47 -11.18 -27.45
CA GLY A 562 -7.75 -10.73 -26.86
C GLY A 562 -8.34 -11.71 -25.85
N LYS A 563 -7.50 -12.57 -25.27
CA LYS A 563 -7.91 -13.60 -24.33
C LYS A 563 -7.70 -13.16 -22.88
N THR A 564 -8.43 -13.82 -21.98
CA THR A 564 -8.18 -13.69 -20.54
C THR A 564 -6.99 -14.56 -20.11
N TRP A 565 -6.11 -14.01 -19.28
CA TRP A 565 -4.93 -14.67 -18.75
C TRP A 565 -4.91 -14.60 -17.22
N TYR A 566 -4.59 -15.73 -16.58
CA TYR A 566 -4.48 -15.87 -15.14
C TYR A 566 -3.02 -16.00 -14.71
N ARG A 567 -2.66 -15.26 -13.66
CA ARG A 567 -1.35 -15.31 -13.01
C ARG A 567 -1.32 -16.45 -11.99
N VAL A 568 -0.45 -17.43 -12.22
CA VAL A 568 -0.27 -18.58 -11.32
C VAL A 568 0.99 -18.48 -10.46
N ALA A 569 1.96 -17.67 -10.89
CA ALA A 569 3.09 -17.22 -10.08
C ALA A 569 3.73 -15.95 -10.69
N THR A 570 4.84 -15.48 -10.11
CA THR A 570 5.60 -14.34 -10.62
C THR A 570 6.06 -14.60 -12.07
N ASN A 571 5.63 -13.74 -13.00
CA ASN A 571 5.92 -13.85 -14.43
C ASN A 571 5.49 -15.20 -15.04
N GLU A 572 4.38 -15.77 -14.57
CA GLU A 572 3.88 -17.04 -15.06
C GLU A 572 2.37 -16.96 -15.27
N TRP A 573 2.01 -17.00 -16.55
CA TRP A 573 0.66 -16.73 -17.04
C TRP A 573 0.13 -17.92 -17.83
N VAL A 574 -1.13 -18.23 -17.58
CA VAL A 574 -1.84 -19.34 -18.22
C VAL A 574 -3.17 -18.81 -18.75
N CYS A 575 -3.53 -19.24 -19.95
CA CYS A 575 -4.78 -18.84 -20.59
C CYS A 575 -5.97 -19.31 -19.73
N ALA A 576 -6.94 -18.43 -19.48
CA ALA A 576 -8.12 -18.72 -18.67
C ALA A 576 -8.95 -19.90 -19.23
N ASP A 577 -8.95 -20.08 -20.56
CA ASP A 577 -9.56 -21.22 -21.25
C ASP A 577 -9.08 -22.59 -20.74
N ASN A 578 -7.88 -22.64 -20.11
CA ASN A 578 -7.29 -23.86 -19.59
C ASN A 578 -7.66 -24.12 -18.11
N PHE A 579 -8.61 -23.39 -17.55
CA PHE A 579 -9.12 -23.58 -16.18
C PHE A 579 -10.58 -24.01 -16.12
N VAL A 580 -10.89 -24.92 -15.20
CA VAL A 580 -12.22 -25.23 -14.69
C VAL A 580 -12.29 -24.89 -13.21
N PHE A 581 -13.46 -24.46 -12.74
CA PHE A 581 -13.72 -24.11 -11.34
C PHE A 581 -14.85 -24.99 -10.78
N THR A 582 -14.72 -26.30 -10.94
CA THR A 582 -15.78 -27.27 -10.55
C THR A 582 -15.37 -28.21 -9.43
N GLY A 583 -14.10 -28.20 -9.02
CA GLY A 583 -13.62 -28.98 -7.89
C GLY A 583 -14.16 -28.44 -6.55
N ASP A 584 -14.28 -29.32 -5.55
CA ASP A 584 -14.84 -28.98 -4.22
C ASP A 584 -14.09 -27.85 -3.49
N THR A 585 -12.85 -27.56 -3.89
CA THR A 585 -11.99 -26.50 -3.33
C THR A 585 -11.64 -25.43 -4.36
N ASP A 586 -12.27 -25.44 -5.54
CA ASP A 586 -12.07 -24.39 -6.54
C ASP A 586 -12.84 -23.13 -6.13
N VAL A 587 -12.26 -21.98 -6.46
CA VAL A 587 -12.81 -20.65 -6.22
C VAL A 587 -12.59 -19.85 -7.51
N GLU A 588 -13.68 -19.42 -8.16
CA GLU A 588 -13.57 -18.56 -9.34
C GLU A 588 -12.81 -17.27 -9.02
N PRO A 589 -11.97 -16.76 -9.93
CA PRO A 589 -11.23 -15.52 -9.71
C PRO A 589 -12.23 -14.41 -9.45
N THR A 590 -12.20 -13.91 -8.22
CA THR A 590 -12.98 -12.74 -7.82
C THR A 590 -11.99 -11.62 -7.60
N GLU A 591 -12.29 -10.44 -8.15
CA GLU A 591 -11.52 -9.24 -7.84
C GLU A 591 -11.42 -9.10 -6.33
N VAL A 592 -10.21 -8.80 -5.85
CA VAL A 592 -10.05 -8.48 -4.45
C VAL A 592 -10.77 -7.15 -4.25
N ASN A 593 -12.01 -7.20 -3.73
CA ASN A 593 -12.79 -6.02 -3.36
C ASN A 593 -11.99 -5.18 -2.36
N LYS A 594 -11.15 -4.28 -2.89
CA LYS A 594 -10.81 -3.02 -2.24
C LYS A 594 -12.09 -2.22 -2.37
N GLY A 595 -12.70 -1.89 -1.24
CA GLY A 595 -14.06 -1.38 -1.14
C GLY A 595 -14.41 -0.39 -2.26
N ASP A 596 -15.58 -0.60 -2.85
CA ASP A 596 -16.19 0.16 -3.94
C ASP A 596 -15.83 1.64 -3.90
N ASP A 597 -15.27 2.15 -5.00
CA ASP A 597 -15.92 3.22 -5.76
C ASP A 597 -15.21 3.38 -7.13
N ASP A 598 -15.99 3.12 -8.18
CA ASP A 598 -15.65 3.36 -9.58
C ASP A 598 -15.28 4.83 -9.83
N ALA A 599 -14.02 5.06 -10.20
CA ALA A 599 -13.65 6.14 -11.11
C ALA A 599 -12.45 5.69 -11.96
N ALA A 600 -12.57 5.89 -13.27
CA ALA A 600 -11.62 5.59 -14.34
C ALA A 600 -10.13 5.88 -14.00
N PRO A 601 -9.17 5.18 -14.64
CA PRO A 601 -7.77 5.27 -14.29
C PRO A 601 -7.21 6.63 -14.75
N ASP A 602 -7.17 7.60 -13.85
CA ASP A 602 -6.42 8.83 -14.04
C ASP A 602 -5.43 8.98 -12.88
N ASP A 603 -4.14 9.00 -13.25
CA ASP A 603 -2.98 9.45 -12.50
C ASP A 603 -3.01 9.18 -10.97
N HIS A 604 -2.60 7.96 -10.57
CA HIS A 604 -2.63 7.50 -9.19
C HIS A 604 -1.78 8.39 -8.25
N SER A 605 -2.45 9.31 -7.57
CA SER A 605 -2.07 9.83 -6.26
C SER A 605 -1.85 8.66 -5.31
N THR A 606 -0.66 8.58 -4.73
CA THR A 606 -0.07 7.47 -3.98
C THR A 606 -0.71 7.15 -2.62
N ASP A 607 -1.96 7.53 -2.36
CA ASP A 607 -2.53 7.62 -1.02
C ASP A 607 -3.73 6.67 -0.86
N TYR A 608 -3.84 5.98 0.29
CA TYR A 608 -4.94 5.04 0.57
C TYR A 608 -6.32 5.73 0.58
N PHE A 609 -6.36 7.03 0.84
CA PHE A 609 -7.48 7.92 0.55
C PHE A 609 -6.94 9.27 0.08
N GLN A 610 -7.69 9.95 -0.80
CA GLN A 610 -7.32 11.30 -1.21
C GLN A 610 -7.31 12.25 -0.02
N PRO A 611 -6.26 13.10 0.16
CA PRO A 611 -6.19 14.05 1.26
C PRO A 611 -7.41 14.99 1.27
N PHE A 612 -8.19 14.93 2.36
CA PHE A 612 -9.43 15.68 2.50
C PHE A 612 -9.36 16.69 3.64
N ILE A 613 -10.34 17.59 3.71
CA ILE A 613 -10.40 18.63 4.74
C ILE A 613 -11.40 18.20 5.81
N ILE A 614 -10.96 18.23 7.08
CA ILE A 614 -11.82 18.08 8.25
C ILE A 614 -12.24 19.46 8.74
N ARG A 615 -13.51 19.55 9.14
CA ARG A 615 -14.17 20.73 9.70
C ARG A 615 -14.94 20.31 10.94
N ASP A 616 -14.73 21.00 12.06
CA ASP A 616 -15.59 20.90 13.23
C ASP A 616 -16.70 21.95 13.11
N GLU A 617 -17.85 21.55 12.57
CA GLU A 617 -18.98 22.45 12.31
C GLU A 617 -19.53 23.11 13.58
N LYS A 618 -19.41 22.45 14.75
CA LYS A 618 -19.86 23.02 16.02
C LYS A 618 -18.93 24.17 16.42
N SER A 619 -17.62 23.94 16.39
CA SER A 619 -16.62 24.97 16.66
C SER A 619 -16.65 26.12 15.64
N ILE A 620 -16.87 25.83 14.35
CA ILE A 620 -16.97 26.86 13.30
C ILE A 620 -18.20 27.74 13.52
N SER A 621 -19.32 27.16 13.94
CA SER A 621 -20.54 27.89 14.32
C SER A 621 -20.28 28.90 15.45
N GLU A 622 -19.46 28.52 16.43
CA GLU A 622 -19.19 29.31 17.63
C GLU A 622 -18.06 30.34 17.41
N TRP A 623 -16.99 29.97 16.69
CA TRP A 623 -15.73 30.73 16.62
C TRP A 623 -15.31 31.20 15.23
N GLY A 624 -16.06 30.81 14.19
CA GLY A 624 -15.72 31.04 12.79
C GLY A 624 -14.64 30.10 12.26
N GLU A 625 -14.31 30.21 10.98
CA GLU A 625 -13.30 29.36 10.34
C GLU A 625 -11.88 29.71 10.82
N ARG A 626 -11.17 28.74 11.43
CA ARG A 626 -9.79 28.84 11.92
C ARG A 626 -8.97 27.66 11.38
N PRO A 627 -8.36 27.79 10.18
CA PRO A 627 -7.52 26.74 9.61
C PRO A 627 -6.20 26.55 10.36
N GLY A 628 -5.89 25.30 10.68
CA GLY A 628 -4.62 24.85 11.27
C GLY A 628 -3.68 24.20 10.24
N PRO A 629 -2.48 23.76 10.68
CA PRO A 629 -1.55 22.99 9.88
C PRO A 629 -2.17 21.65 9.46
N ALA A 630 -1.58 21.03 8.43
CA ALA A 630 -2.02 19.71 8.00
C ALA A 630 -1.70 18.63 9.04
N ILE A 631 -2.56 17.63 9.14
CA ILE A 631 -2.44 16.49 10.05
C ILE A 631 -2.11 15.25 9.21
N THR A 632 -0.99 14.60 9.50
CA THR A 632 -0.55 13.41 8.77
C THR A 632 -0.51 12.20 9.69
N ASN A 633 -1.03 11.07 9.23
CA ASN A 633 -0.87 9.78 9.89
C ASN A 633 -0.65 8.69 8.83
N ASN A 634 0.60 8.23 8.74
CA ASN A 634 1.03 7.28 7.71
C ASN A 634 0.59 5.83 7.99
N ASP A 635 -0.21 5.61 9.03
CA ASP A 635 -0.67 4.27 9.43
C ASP A 635 -2.18 4.10 9.27
N ILE A 636 -2.91 5.20 9.05
CA ILE A 636 -4.36 5.18 8.90
C ILE A 636 -4.69 5.04 7.42
N GLU A 637 -5.33 3.92 7.07
CA GLU A 637 -5.78 3.60 5.71
C GLU A 637 -7.24 4.02 5.46
N ASP A 638 -8.01 4.26 6.53
CA ASP A 638 -9.45 4.53 6.46
C ASP A 638 -9.76 6.03 6.73
N PRO A 639 -10.55 6.70 5.86
CA PRO A 639 -10.87 8.12 6.02
C PRO A 639 -11.77 8.42 7.23
N ILE A 640 -12.57 7.47 7.73
CA ILE A 640 -13.40 7.68 8.93
C ILE A 640 -12.51 7.65 10.18
N GLU A 641 -11.54 6.73 10.24
CA GLU A 641 -10.52 6.69 11.29
C GLU A 641 -9.60 7.93 11.23
N MET A 642 -9.24 8.40 10.03
CA MET A 642 -8.46 9.64 9.89
C MET A 642 -9.24 10.87 10.38
N ARG A 643 -10.54 10.92 10.13
CA ARG A 643 -11.42 11.97 10.66
C ARG A 643 -11.43 11.97 12.19
N LYS A 644 -11.58 10.80 12.83
CA LYS A 644 -11.54 10.69 14.30
C LYS A 644 -10.18 11.10 14.86
N TYR A 645 -9.10 10.63 14.24
CA TYR A 645 -7.74 10.98 14.62
C TYR A 645 -7.51 12.48 14.51
N ALA A 646 -7.86 13.10 13.38
CA ALA A 646 -7.70 14.54 13.17
C ALA A 646 -8.50 15.37 14.17
N LEU A 647 -9.77 15.02 14.42
CA LEU A 647 -10.59 15.70 15.44
C LEU A 647 -9.97 15.61 16.84
N SER A 648 -9.27 14.52 17.17
CA SER A 648 -8.56 14.39 18.46
C SER A 648 -7.30 15.26 18.57
N GLN A 649 -6.71 15.66 17.45
CA GLN A 649 -5.50 16.49 17.41
C GLN A 649 -5.84 17.98 17.29
N MET A 650 -7.06 18.32 16.87
CA MET A 650 -7.53 19.69 16.76
C MET A 650 -7.87 20.28 18.13
N LYS A 651 -7.50 21.55 18.33
CA LYS A 651 -7.97 22.36 19.46
C LYS A 651 -9.22 23.13 19.03
N THR A 652 -10.38 22.51 19.15
CA THR A 652 -11.64 23.09 18.65
C THR A 652 -12.37 23.97 19.67
N GLU A 653 -11.90 24.00 20.92
CA GLU A 653 -12.41 24.83 22.01
C GLU A 653 -11.28 25.72 22.58
N PRO A 654 -11.55 26.99 22.95
CA PRO A 654 -10.57 27.85 23.60
C PRO A 654 -10.18 27.34 24.99
N THR A 655 -9.00 27.75 25.44
CA THR A 655 -8.58 27.53 26.83
C THR A 655 -9.05 28.72 27.66
N VAL A 656 -9.74 28.45 28.77
CA VAL A 656 -10.11 29.51 29.74
C VAL A 656 -9.26 29.34 30.98
N ASP A 657 -8.38 30.31 31.22
CA ASP A 657 -7.60 30.39 32.44
C ASP A 657 -8.33 31.28 33.43
N ILE A 658 -8.75 30.70 34.54
CA ILE A 658 -9.36 31.42 35.65
C ILE A 658 -8.35 31.46 36.80
N THR A 659 -7.79 32.64 37.05
CA THR A 659 -6.90 32.87 38.19
C THR A 659 -7.67 33.54 39.33
N LEU A 660 -7.54 32.98 40.53
CA LEU A 660 -8.20 33.44 41.75
C LEU A 660 -7.21 33.47 42.90
N THR A 661 -7.06 34.61 43.55
CA THR A 661 -6.36 34.65 44.84
C THR A 661 -7.37 34.37 45.94
N TYR A 662 -7.23 33.24 46.62
CA TYR A 662 -8.08 32.86 47.74
C TYR A 662 -7.37 33.12 49.07
N SER A 663 -8.01 33.90 49.93
CA SER A 663 -7.50 34.23 51.26
C SER A 663 -8.57 33.93 52.30
N GLY A 664 -8.86 32.64 52.52
CA GLY A 664 -9.77 32.17 53.55
C GLY A 664 -9.24 30.93 54.27
N ASP A 665 -9.93 30.53 55.35
CA ASP A 665 -9.47 29.51 56.31
C ASP A 665 -9.64 28.05 55.83
N ASN A 666 -10.27 27.84 54.67
CA ASN A 666 -10.55 26.50 54.18
C ASN A 666 -9.34 25.93 53.41
N GLU A 667 -8.82 24.79 53.85
CA GLU A 667 -7.84 24.02 53.07
C GLU A 667 -8.48 23.57 51.75
N LEU A 668 -7.85 23.94 50.63
CA LEU A 668 -8.27 23.57 49.28
C LEU A 668 -7.23 22.61 48.69
N ASN A 669 -7.69 21.42 48.33
CA ASN A 669 -6.82 20.42 47.70
C ASN A 669 -6.96 20.49 46.19
N ILE A 670 -5.88 20.13 45.48
CA ILE A 670 -5.96 19.92 44.04
C ILE A 670 -7.02 18.85 43.72
N GLY A 671 -7.86 19.11 42.74
CA GLY A 671 -8.97 18.23 42.34
C GLY A 671 -10.30 18.50 43.04
N ASP A 672 -10.33 19.34 44.08
CA ASP A 672 -11.56 19.89 44.62
C ASP A 672 -12.28 20.66 43.50
N MET A 673 -13.54 20.29 43.22
CA MET A 673 -14.42 21.14 42.41
C MET A 673 -15.14 22.11 43.35
N ILE A 674 -15.08 23.39 43.01
CA ILE A 674 -15.64 24.49 43.78
C ILE A 674 -16.68 25.20 42.94
N TYR A 675 -17.79 25.58 43.57
CA TYR A 675 -18.83 26.33 42.90
C TYR A 675 -18.49 27.82 42.87
N CYS A 676 -18.29 28.40 41.69
CA CYS A 676 -17.97 29.81 41.53
C CYS A 676 -19.23 30.61 41.14
N ASP A 677 -19.52 31.68 41.86
CA ASP A 677 -20.63 32.62 41.63
C ASP A 677 -20.09 34.05 41.44
N ILE A 678 -20.10 34.50 40.20
CA ILE A 678 -19.62 35.82 39.76
C ILE A 678 -20.81 36.63 39.30
N GLN A 679 -21.54 37.13 40.29
CA GLN A 679 -22.78 37.84 40.10
C GLN A 679 -22.69 39.04 39.11
N PRO A 680 -21.61 39.85 39.09
CA PRO A 680 -21.50 40.96 38.12
C PRO A 680 -21.39 40.52 36.66
N GLU A 681 -20.89 39.31 36.40
CA GLU A 681 -20.76 38.75 35.05
C GLU A 681 -21.85 37.72 34.72
N ASN A 682 -22.83 37.52 35.62
CA ASN A 682 -23.84 36.45 35.56
C ASN A 682 -23.23 35.05 35.33
N PHE A 683 -22.00 34.85 35.78
CA PHE A 683 -21.25 33.62 35.55
C PHE A 683 -21.31 32.74 36.79
N THR A 684 -21.87 31.55 36.64
CA THR A 684 -22.01 30.62 37.75
C THR A 684 -21.73 29.19 37.30
N THR A 685 -20.67 28.56 37.81
CA THR A 685 -20.28 27.23 37.34
C THR A 685 -19.34 26.51 38.30
N TRP A 686 -19.13 25.21 38.08
CA TRP A 686 -18.18 24.39 38.83
C TRP A 686 -16.82 24.43 38.17
N VAL A 687 -15.80 24.85 38.92
CA VAL A 687 -14.41 24.94 38.48
C VAL A 687 -13.54 24.02 39.31
N THR A 688 -12.50 23.43 38.71
CA THR A 688 -11.59 22.50 39.41
C THR A 688 -10.32 23.21 39.82
N VAL A 689 -9.87 23.02 41.06
CA VAL A 689 -8.55 23.46 41.52
C VAL A 689 -7.48 22.63 40.83
N VAL A 690 -6.67 23.27 39.97
CA VAL A 690 -5.56 22.59 39.26
C VAL A 690 -4.19 23.06 39.68
N SER A 691 -4.09 24.26 40.25
CA SER A 691 -2.86 24.69 40.89
C SER A 691 -3.14 25.28 42.25
N SER A 692 -2.17 25.11 43.14
CA SER A 692 -2.17 25.76 44.44
C SER A 692 -0.75 26.19 44.75
N LYS A 693 -0.61 27.44 45.19
CA LYS A 693 0.64 27.99 45.67
C LYS A 693 0.40 28.69 47.00
N TYR A 694 1.19 28.35 48.00
CA TYR A 694 1.01 28.88 49.34
C TYR A 694 2.32 28.88 50.12
N ASN A 695 2.35 29.71 51.15
CA ASN A 695 3.45 29.76 52.11
C ASN A 695 2.97 29.19 53.45
N PRO A 696 3.35 27.95 53.83
CA PRO A 696 2.91 27.33 55.08
C PRO A 696 3.50 27.97 56.34
N LEU A 697 4.55 28.81 56.19
CA LEU A 697 5.17 29.51 57.31
C LEU A 697 4.62 30.94 57.48
N SER A 698 3.78 31.42 56.54
CA SER A 698 3.11 32.71 56.63
C SER A 698 1.98 32.68 57.66
N TYR A 699 1.79 33.79 58.38
CA TYR A 699 0.67 33.95 59.31
C TYR A 699 -0.68 34.22 58.62
N SER A 700 -0.67 34.61 57.35
CA SER A 700 -1.87 34.98 56.60
C SER A 700 -2.56 33.83 55.88
N ASN A 701 -1.95 32.62 55.84
CA ASN A 701 -2.48 31.42 55.17
C ASN A 701 -3.15 31.68 53.81
N SER A 702 -2.59 32.57 53.00
CA SER A 702 -3.15 32.94 51.70
C SER A 702 -2.72 31.94 50.64
N TYR A 703 -3.68 31.45 49.85
CA TYR A 703 -3.47 30.53 48.73
C TYR A 703 -3.65 31.28 47.41
N GLU A 704 -2.65 31.21 46.54
CA GLU A 704 -2.77 31.58 45.12
C GLU A 704 -3.23 30.33 44.36
N ILE A 705 -4.44 30.36 43.81
CA ILE A 705 -5.07 29.19 43.19
C ILE A 705 -5.35 29.48 41.71
N ASN A 706 -4.93 28.57 40.84
CA ASN A 706 -5.43 28.55 39.47
C ASN A 706 -6.49 27.46 39.32
N LEU A 707 -7.58 27.84 38.67
CA LEU A 707 -8.73 27.01 38.43
C LEU A 707 -8.76 26.68 36.95
N ASN A 708 -8.90 25.40 36.62
CA ASN A 708 -9.05 24.99 35.24
C ASN A 708 -10.51 25.04 34.83
N SER A 709 -10.70 25.44 33.58
CA SER A 709 -11.98 25.36 32.91
C SER A 709 -12.18 23.98 32.28
N THR A 710 -13.37 23.45 32.50
CA THR A 710 -13.96 22.38 31.69
C THR A 710 -14.67 22.96 30.45
N PRO A 711 -14.95 22.15 29.42
CA PRO A 711 -15.85 22.55 28.33
C PRO A 711 -17.20 23.11 28.82
N GLN A 712 -17.69 22.61 29.95
CA GLN A 712 -18.93 23.07 30.57
C GLN A 712 -18.80 24.49 31.16
N THR A 713 -17.69 24.81 31.83
CA THR A 713 -17.43 26.18 32.31
C THR A 713 -17.31 27.19 31.17
N LEU A 714 -16.80 26.78 30.01
CA LEU A 714 -16.74 27.65 28.83
C LEU A 714 -18.15 27.95 28.30
N SER A 715 -18.99 26.93 28.15
CA SER A 715 -20.38 27.09 27.71
C SER A 715 -21.19 27.97 28.68
N ASP A 716 -21.00 27.81 29.99
CA ASP A 716 -21.65 28.63 31.01
C ASP A 716 -21.20 30.11 30.95
N TYR A 717 -19.92 30.37 30.62
CA TYR A 717 -19.37 31.72 30.45
C TYR A 717 -19.91 32.42 29.20
N GLU A 718 -19.98 31.71 28.07
CA GLU A 718 -20.58 32.25 26.85
C GLU A 718 -22.06 32.60 27.05
N LEU A 719 -22.80 31.72 27.73
CA LEU A 719 -24.20 31.97 28.05
C LEU A 719 -24.36 33.20 28.94
N SER A 720 -23.42 33.45 29.87
CA SER A 720 -23.43 34.64 30.72
C SER A 720 -23.15 35.93 29.93
N ILE A 721 -22.23 35.89 28.97
CA ILE A 721 -21.99 37.01 28.03
C ILE A 721 -23.24 37.29 27.20
N GLN A 722 -23.86 36.26 26.61
CA GLN A 722 -25.08 36.43 25.80
C GLN A 722 -26.24 37.01 26.62
N THR A 723 -26.41 36.52 27.85
CA THR A 723 -27.43 37.02 28.78
C THR A 723 -27.16 38.48 29.16
N SER A 724 -25.91 38.83 29.44
CA SER A 724 -25.49 40.20 29.76
C SER A 724 -25.67 41.15 28.57
N LEU A 725 -25.39 40.69 27.34
CA LEU A 725 -25.65 41.45 26.10
C LEU A 725 -27.16 41.63 25.86
N ALA A 726 -27.97 40.60 26.07
CA ALA A 726 -29.42 40.68 25.96
C ALA A 726 -30.01 41.68 26.97
N ASN A 727 -29.53 41.66 28.22
CA ASN A 727 -29.91 42.61 29.26
C ASN A 727 -29.47 44.04 28.92
N ALA A 728 -28.25 44.23 28.41
CA ALA A 728 -27.77 45.53 27.95
C ALA A 728 -28.60 46.08 26.78
N ARG A 729 -28.96 45.23 25.81
CA ARG A 729 -29.86 45.59 24.69
C ARG A 729 -31.26 45.96 25.17
N TYR A 730 -31.80 45.19 26.12
CA TYR A 730 -33.11 45.46 26.73
C TYR A 730 -33.10 46.79 27.50
N ASN A 731 -32.08 47.03 28.32
CA ASN A 731 -31.90 48.29 29.05
C ASN A 731 -31.67 49.47 28.12
N ALA A 732 -30.88 49.30 27.04
CA ALA A 732 -30.70 50.31 26.02
C ALA A 732 -32.03 50.63 25.31
N ALA A 733 -32.82 49.60 24.95
CA ALA A 733 -34.14 49.78 24.36
C ALA A 733 -35.11 50.50 25.30
N ILE A 734 -35.08 50.20 26.60
CA ILE A 734 -35.87 50.92 27.62
C ILE A 734 -35.39 52.37 27.78
N SER A 735 -34.07 52.62 27.75
CA SER A 735 -33.51 53.97 27.85
C SER A 735 -33.87 54.83 26.63
N LEU A 736 -33.90 54.22 25.45
CA LEU A 736 -34.33 54.82 24.19
C LEU A 736 -35.85 55.06 24.18
N SER A 737 -36.65 54.16 24.76
CA SER A 737 -38.11 54.34 24.86
C SER A 737 -38.53 55.35 25.92
N ASN A 738 -37.71 55.57 26.96
CA ASN A 738 -38.01 56.48 28.07
C ASN A 738 -37.46 57.90 27.88
N GLY A 739 -36.79 58.21 26.77
CA GLY A 739 -36.51 59.59 26.34
C GLY A 739 -35.51 60.40 27.20
N SER A 740 -34.67 59.77 28.03
CA SER A 740 -33.58 60.48 28.71
C SER A 740 -32.31 60.46 27.86
N ILE A 741 -32.16 61.47 27.00
CA ILE A 741 -30.85 61.84 26.47
C ILE A 741 -30.05 62.41 27.66
N THR A 742 -29.16 61.61 28.24
CA THR A 742 -28.08 62.14 29.09
C THR A 742 -26.75 61.72 28.47
N ASN A 743 -25.88 62.72 28.30
CA ASN A 743 -24.65 62.69 27.52
C ASN A 743 -23.74 61.46 27.75
N PRO A 744 -23.03 60.98 26.71
CA PRO A 744 -22.01 59.93 26.84
C PRO A 744 -20.68 60.41 27.49
N TRP A 745 -20.68 61.57 28.17
CA TRP A 745 -19.50 62.13 28.85
C TRP A 745 -19.84 62.52 30.28
N LEU A 746 -19.80 61.54 31.19
CA LEU A 746 -19.55 61.78 32.61
C LEU A 746 -18.69 60.63 33.12
N THR A 747 -17.38 60.89 33.11
CA THR A 747 -16.41 60.29 34.02
C THR A 747 -16.99 60.31 35.43
N THR A 748 -17.18 59.13 36.04
CA THR A 748 -17.26 59.03 37.51
C THR A 748 -16.06 58.22 37.97
N LYS A 749 -15.06 58.95 38.43
CA LYS A 749 -14.02 58.44 39.31
C LYS A 749 -14.55 58.58 40.75
N VAL A 750 -14.21 57.61 41.60
CA VAL A 750 -14.07 57.66 43.07
C VAL A 750 -15.21 57.11 43.96
N GLY A 751 -14.79 56.24 44.89
CA GLY A 751 -15.38 55.94 46.21
C GLY A 751 -15.08 54.50 46.63
N GLU A 752 -13.91 54.17 47.19
CA GLU A 752 -13.69 54.07 48.66
C GLU A 752 -14.88 53.46 49.42
N VAL A 753 -14.73 52.18 49.84
CA VAL A 753 -14.83 51.73 51.24
C VAL A 753 -13.82 50.60 51.43
#